data_AF-A0AAJ3YZV1-F1
#
_entry.id   AF-A0AAJ3YZV1-F1
#
_cell.length_a   1.000
_cell.length_b   1.000
_cell.length_c   1.000
_cell.angle_alpha   90.00
_cell.angle_beta   90.00
_cell.angle_gamma   90.00
#
_symmetry.space_group_name_H-M   'P 1'
#
loop_
_entity.id
_entity.type
_entity.pdbx_description
1 polymer ?
#
loop_
_entity_poly.entity_id
_entity_poly.type
_entity_poly.pdbx_seq_one_letter_code
_entity_poly.pdbx_strand_id
1 'polypeptide(L)'
;MEKRKISGSIVFILMFALIFGQLPIGKAAADGPVDETVLAIADPVKAEFKESDQAHWYKIDPSEKDLADFTHFRIKLQSDQELNISVYSSLEHATDGQTFDRYNGFSYAKNPAAIDFPIAWKGPYYVKVENHNEEETETDSNTGISYTISYEGVTLPPSDQVAEEECPAELSTSERENGKSILQDLRTIRDGVLQKTEKGKDLSSLYYKTAPFISAKMMFDKSLRDGVYRDLVQLKKLFGDVAENGASSTYTVTKEDQKAILSLYSAARDSVPESLKKQLDQIAEDIDIANLTGSKVSTILAKAGLADSAASSTPESRYIVKLKDGKNLRSFSSKAKAYGAESVDSFKKSKTFKNMYVVELEQNDSDGYKAAAKKYQTAAAKLSKLPEVEFVEQVHEYHALSADTQYSYQWSLKNNGKDRSANADIQFEKLQKLLNGKALNETVIAVVDTGVDHTLADLSGAVKKDEGYNYIGRNTNAMDDNGHGTHVSGIIAAAADNHYSMAGINAHAKILPVKVLDSSGSGDTEQIAYGIIYAVDRGAKVINLSLGGPYSRVLEYALQYAAEKNVTVVAASGNDGSSDISYPASSRYAISVGATNHLDLVSDYSNYGKGLDMVAPGTDIPSLVPDGNVTYMSGTSMASPHVAAVAGLLLSENPSLQPKQVEKLLTETAADVAFAEQDNPGSDFDDGFEEPELPAPGYDFVSGWGRLNAYHAVSVLELNMKVNPVLDHYKAVTGKAKSGSTVKVLSGGKVLGTGTAGKSGTFTVKIPAQAADQVLRVVASGYLAEASLRTVVEKAPKKPSVKRVTNNDAYVAGKAPSGYTVNIKNASKKIIGSVKADASGTFKAKIGKQKEYSVLYVSASKDAYRESAEVKVTVADVIPPNPPKINPVSDKSTEIKGKTEAGAQVAAKVKGKTIGTGKANSQGEYRLKINKQKAGTTIIVTAKDKAGNISKASKTTVQDKTPPSAPRVYAVTNNSTAVKGKTEANAEITVKAGKKTIGTGKANKKGEFSIKIKKQKANTVISVTAKDKAGNTSKAGKTTVKKAK
;
A
#
# COMPACT_ATOMS: atom_id res chain seq x y z
N MET A 1 31.64 67.80 -33.33
CA MET A 1 31.90 67.81 -31.86
C MET A 1 30.97 66.81 -31.23
N GLU A 2 31.35 65.84 -30.42
CA GLU A 2 32.65 65.38 -29.96
C GLU A 2 32.43 63.92 -29.51
N LYS A 3 33.27 63.01 -30.00
CA LYS A 3 33.40 61.65 -29.47
C LYS A 3 33.94 61.78 -28.04
N ARG A 4 33.25 61.26 -27.03
CA ARG A 4 33.89 60.89 -25.75
C ARG A 4 34.00 59.39 -25.63
N LYS A 5 35.26 58.98 -25.60
CA LYS A 5 35.80 57.64 -25.43
C LYS A 5 35.25 57.02 -24.15
N ILE A 6 34.59 55.89 -24.30
CA ILE A 6 34.48 54.87 -23.25
C ILE A 6 35.91 54.35 -23.05
N SER A 7 36.50 54.64 -21.89
CA SER A 7 37.85 54.25 -21.50
C SER A 7 37.99 52.73 -21.53
N GLY A 8 38.97 52.23 -22.29
CA GLY A 8 39.38 50.83 -22.34
C GLY A 8 39.97 50.26 -21.03
N SER A 9 39.61 50.80 -19.87
CA SER A 9 40.10 50.36 -18.56
C SER A 9 39.22 49.27 -17.94
N ILE A 10 37.92 49.18 -18.29
CA ILE A 10 37.00 48.18 -17.73
C ILE A 10 37.14 46.82 -18.44
N VAL A 11 37.40 46.84 -19.76
CA VAL A 11 37.65 45.61 -20.54
C VAL A 11 39.04 45.01 -20.21
N PHE A 12 40.02 45.85 -19.85
CA PHE A 12 41.34 45.36 -19.43
C PHE A 12 41.32 44.75 -18.03
N ILE A 13 40.50 45.26 -17.10
CA ILE A 13 40.33 44.67 -15.76
C ILE A 13 39.53 43.35 -15.82
N LEU A 14 38.51 43.26 -16.69
CA LEU A 14 37.77 42.02 -16.93
C LEU A 14 38.61 40.96 -17.68
N MET A 15 39.48 41.35 -18.62
CA MET A 15 40.44 40.41 -19.23
C MET A 15 41.59 40.02 -18.30
N PHE A 16 42.04 40.90 -17.39
CA PHE A 16 43.06 40.55 -16.40
C PHE A 16 42.53 39.50 -15.41
N ALA A 17 41.27 39.62 -14.99
CA ALA A 17 40.61 38.63 -14.13
C ALA A 17 40.37 37.28 -14.86
N LEU A 18 40.03 37.30 -16.15
CA LEU A 18 39.78 36.10 -16.95
C LEU A 18 41.04 35.37 -17.43
N ILE A 19 42.18 36.06 -17.57
CA ILE A 19 43.44 35.47 -18.05
C ILE A 19 44.36 35.05 -16.88
N PHE A 20 44.29 35.74 -15.72
CA PHE A 20 45.06 35.34 -14.53
C PHE A 20 44.31 34.38 -13.59
N GLY A 21 42.98 34.22 -13.73
CA GLY A 21 42.22 33.17 -13.03
C GLY A 21 42.45 31.75 -13.57
N GLN A 22 43.23 31.59 -14.65
CA GLN A 22 43.56 30.28 -15.26
C GLN A 22 45.07 29.97 -15.28
N LEU A 23 45.91 30.79 -14.64
CA LEU A 23 47.27 30.37 -14.36
C LEU A 23 47.22 29.40 -13.18
N PRO A 24 47.87 28.22 -13.26
CA PRO A 24 48.11 27.45 -12.05
C PRO A 24 48.91 28.36 -11.14
N ILE A 25 48.29 28.79 -10.03
CA ILE A 25 49.04 29.32 -8.90
C ILE A 25 50.05 28.20 -8.62
N GLY A 26 51.30 28.45 -8.97
CA GLY A 26 52.37 27.54 -8.63
C GLY A 26 52.23 27.28 -7.14
N LYS A 27 52.18 26.00 -6.75
CA LYS A 27 52.19 25.58 -5.35
C LYS A 27 53.26 26.38 -4.61
N ALA A 28 52.87 27.49 -3.99
CA ALA A 28 53.52 27.94 -2.80
C ALA A 28 53.23 26.80 -1.84
N ALA A 29 54.26 26.01 -1.53
CA ALA A 29 54.17 25.06 -0.44
C ALA A 29 53.77 25.90 0.78
N ALA A 30 52.51 25.82 1.20
CA ALA A 30 52.17 26.16 2.56
C ALA A 30 53.09 25.31 3.42
N ASP A 31 53.81 25.92 4.37
CA ASP A 31 54.49 25.17 5.42
C ASP A 31 53.42 24.26 6.05
N GLY A 32 53.45 22.98 5.69
CA GLY A 32 52.49 21.99 6.18
C GLY A 32 52.60 21.86 7.70
N PRO A 33 51.72 21.10 8.36
CA PRO A 33 51.82 20.85 9.79
C PRO A 33 53.05 19.98 10.10
N VAL A 34 54.24 20.59 10.18
CA VAL A 34 55.52 19.91 10.49
C VAL A 34 55.72 19.78 12.01
N ASP A 35 55.13 20.68 12.81
CA ASP A 35 55.22 20.73 14.28
C ASP A 35 53.83 21.03 14.92
N GLU A 36 52.93 20.06 14.89
CA GLU A 36 51.56 20.20 15.43
C GLU A 36 51.47 19.93 16.94
N THR A 37 50.66 20.74 17.65
CA THR A 37 50.32 20.49 19.06
C THR A 37 49.00 19.74 19.17
N VAL A 38 48.97 18.65 19.93
CA VAL A 38 47.71 17.91 20.20
C VAL A 38 46.88 18.69 21.21
N LEU A 39 45.66 19.06 20.84
CA LEU A 39 44.70 19.65 21.75
C LEU A 39 43.95 18.55 22.51
N ALA A 40 43.69 18.80 23.79
CA ALA A 40 42.77 18.01 24.60
C ALA A 40 41.48 18.80 24.87
N ILE A 41 40.37 18.07 25.03
CA ILE A 41 39.04 18.68 25.18
C ILE A 41 38.99 19.57 26.43
N ALA A 42 38.46 20.78 26.27
CA ALA A 42 38.28 21.81 27.29
C ALA A 42 39.56 22.26 28.03
N ASP A 43 40.75 21.86 27.58
CA ASP A 43 42.04 22.27 28.13
C ASP A 43 42.64 23.40 27.28
N PRO A 44 42.59 24.68 27.75
CA PRO A 44 43.09 25.79 26.96
C PRO A 44 44.61 25.77 26.85
N VAL A 45 45.11 25.81 25.62
CA VAL A 45 46.53 25.94 25.33
C VAL A 45 46.85 27.41 25.10
N LYS A 46 47.82 27.93 25.85
CA LYS A 46 48.39 29.26 25.64
C LYS A 46 49.60 29.14 24.74
N ALA A 47 49.66 29.98 23.71
CA ALA A 47 50.77 30.06 22.78
C ALA A 47 51.09 31.52 22.46
N GLU A 48 52.28 31.75 21.91
CA GLU A 48 52.79 33.07 21.56
C GLU A 48 53.55 32.97 20.24
N PHE A 49 53.21 33.80 19.26
CA PHE A 49 53.97 33.92 18.00
C PHE A 49 55.31 34.63 18.26
N LYS A 50 56.43 33.99 17.87
CA LYS A 50 57.75 34.63 17.85
C LYS A 50 57.97 35.33 16.50
N GLU A 51 58.98 36.20 16.42
CA GLU A 51 59.28 37.02 15.21
C GLU A 51 59.44 36.21 13.90
N SER A 52 59.74 34.91 13.95
CA SER A 52 59.87 34.02 12.79
C SER A 52 58.62 33.20 12.45
N ASP A 53 57.62 33.16 13.33
CA ASP A 53 56.52 32.20 13.25
C ASP A 53 55.38 32.79 12.40
N GLN A 54 55.03 32.12 11.30
CA GLN A 54 53.92 32.56 10.43
C GLN A 54 52.60 31.84 10.75
N ALA A 55 52.68 30.59 11.21
CA ALA A 55 51.52 29.79 11.58
C ALA A 55 51.85 28.83 12.71
N HIS A 56 50.85 28.55 13.55
CA HIS A 56 50.88 27.45 14.51
C HIS A 56 49.83 26.41 14.14
N TRP A 57 50.22 25.14 14.19
CA TRP A 57 49.37 24.01 13.85
C TRP A 57 48.97 23.23 15.09
N TYR A 58 47.72 22.80 15.09
CA TYR A 58 47.13 21.98 16.14
C TYR A 58 46.40 20.79 15.54
N LYS A 59 46.30 19.73 16.33
CA LYS A 59 45.59 18.50 15.97
C LYS A 59 44.54 18.14 17.00
N ILE A 60 43.37 17.74 16.52
CA ILE A 60 42.29 17.16 17.31
C ILE A 60 42.08 15.73 16.82
N ASP A 61 42.20 14.77 17.73
CA ASP A 61 41.95 13.35 17.45
C ASP A 61 40.64 12.93 18.14
N PRO A 62 39.52 12.77 17.41
CA PRO A 62 38.24 12.39 18.00
C PRO A 62 38.32 10.98 18.62
N SER A 63 38.02 10.84 19.91
CA SER A 63 37.88 9.52 20.53
C SER A 63 36.53 8.87 20.18
N GLU A 64 36.41 7.54 20.31
CA GLU A 64 35.12 6.85 20.13
C GLU A 64 34.00 7.43 21.01
N LYS A 65 34.36 7.91 22.20
CA LYS A 65 33.43 8.59 23.09
C LYS A 65 32.98 9.93 22.52
N ASP A 66 33.90 10.71 21.94
CA ASP A 66 33.55 11.99 21.33
C ASP A 66 32.61 11.80 20.14
N LEU A 67 32.84 10.75 19.32
CA LEU A 67 31.95 10.38 18.22
C LEU A 67 30.53 10.05 18.73
N ALA A 68 30.41 9.34 19.86
CA ALA A 68 29.12 8.93 20.40
C ALA A 68 28.37 10.06 21.14
N ASP A 69 29.09 10.99 21.76
CA ASP A 69 28.51 12.02 22.64
C ASP A 69 28.24 13.34 21.90
N PHE A 70 29.00 13.66 20.85
CA PHE A 70 28.99 14.99 20.22
C PHE A 70 28.78 14.92 18.71
N THR A 71 28.21 16.00 18.18
CA THR A 71 28.05 16.17 16.73
C THR A 71 29.12 17.08 16.12
N HIS A 72 29.67 17.99 16.94
CA HIS A 72 30.62 19.01 16.52
C HIS A 72 31.65 19.23 17.61
N PHE A 73 32.83 19.72 17.20
CA PHE A 73 33.78 20.36 18.08
C PHE A 73 33.69 21.87 17.92
N ARG A 74 33.41 22.58 19.01
CA ARG A 74 33.46 24.03 19.07
C ARG A 74 34.88 24.47 19.42
N ILE A 75 35.61 24.95 18.41
CA ILE A 75 36.99 25.41 18.54
C ILE A 75 36.97 26.92 18.80
N LYS A 76 37.63 27.35 19.88
CA LYS A 76 37.66 28.73 20.35
C LYS A 76 39.09 29.28 20.27
N LEU A 77 39.25 30.42 19.63
CA LEU A 77 40.50 31.19 19.62
C LEU A 77 40.24 32.57 20.24
N GLN A 78 41.11 32.98 21.16
CA GLN A 78 41.12 34.34 21.71
C GLN A 78 42.52 34.93 21.61
N SER A 79 42.64 36.08 20.95
CA SER A 79 43.83 36.92 20.95
C SER A 79 43.47 38.39 21.16
N ASP A 80 44.43 39.19 21.62
CA ASP A 80 44.31 40.65 21.71
C ASP A 80 44.62 41.34 20.36
N GLN A 81 45.30 40.65 19.45
CA GLN A 81 45.60 41.11 18.09
C GLN A 81 44.91 40.21 17.06
N GLU A 82 44.84 40.66 15.81
CA GLU A 82 44.17 39.93 14.73
C GLU A 82 44.93 38.65 14.38
N LEU A 83 44.29 37.50 14.58
CA LEU A 83 44.78 36.19 14.17
C LEU A 83 43.68 35.45 13.43
N ASN A 84 44.05 34.78 12.34
CA ASN A 84 43.15 33.93 11.57
C ASN A 84 43.16 32.51 12.15
N ILE A 85 42.02 31.84 12.06
CA ILE A 85 41.86 30.43 12.40
C ILE A 85 41.17 29.70 11.26
N SER A 86 41.73 28.56 10.88
CA SER A 86 41.17 27.66 9.87
C SER A 86 41.17 26.23 10.39
N VAL A 87 40.08 25.49 10.16
CA VAL A 87 39.92 24.09 10.59
C VAL A 87 39.78 23.19 9.37
N TYR A 88 40.56 22.12 9.31
CA TYR A 88 40.68 21.20 8.17
C TYR A 88 40.29 19.78 8.56
N SER A 89 39.52 19.12 7.71
CA SER A 89 39.02 17.76 7.96
C SER A 89 40.08 16.66 7.80
N SER A 90 41.23 16.96 7.18
CA SER A 90 42.32 16.00 6.97
C SER A 90 43.67 16.68 6.79
N LEU A 91 44.75 15.90 6.86
CA LEU A 91 46.10 16.38 6.60
C LEU A 91 46.28 16.87 5.15
N GLU A 92 45.64 16.19 4.20
CA GLU A 92 45.67 16.56 2.78
C GLU A 92 45.03 17.93 2.59
N HIS A 93 43.83 18.13 3.12
CA HIS A 93 43.15 19.42 3.10
C HIS A 93 43.93 20.52 3.82
N ALA A 94 44.57 20.21 4.96
CA ALA A 94 45.43 21.16 5.66
C ALA A 94 46.66 21.56 4.83
N THR A 95 47.31 20.60 4.17
CA THR A 95 48.50 20.82 3.33
C THR A 95 48.16 21.63 2.08
N ASP A 96 46.98 21.39 1.49
CA ASP A 96 46.49 22.10 0.31
C ASP A 96 45.76 23.41 0.65
N GLY A 97 45.60 23.74 1.94
CA GLY A 97 44.88 24.93 2.40
C GLY A 97 43.38 24.93 2.07
N GLN A 98 42.77 23.75 1.91
CA GLN A 98 41.38 23.58 1.50
C GLN A 98 40.46 23.40 2.70
N THR A 99 39.65 24.41 3.01
CA THR A 99 38.54 24.29 3.94
C THR A 99 37.35 25.13 3.50
N PHE A 100 36.17 24.86 4.04
CA PHE A 100 34.97 25.65 3.76
C PHE A 100 35.04 27.01 4.46
N ASP A 101 34.47 28.04 3.86
CA ASP A 101 34.47 29.41 4.40
C ASP A 101 33.99 29.50 5.85
N ARG A 102 32.99 28.68 6.19
CA ARG A 102 32.41 28.61 7.55
C ARG A 102 33.37 28.02 8.61
N TYR A 103 34.46 27.40 8.18
CA TYR A 103 35.54 26.87 9.02
C TYR A 103 36.79 27.75 8.99
N ASN A 104 36.66 28.96 8.46
CA ASN A 104 37.58 30.06 8.63
C ASN A 104 36.98 31.08 9.60
N GLY A 105 37.83 31.75 10.37
CA GLY A 105 37.44 32.82 11.28
C GLY A 105 38.64 33.65 11.68
N PHE A 106 38.40 34.70 12.47
CA PHE A 106 39.44 35.56 12.98
C PHE A 106 39.11 36.00 14.41
N SER A 107 40.13 36.17 15.23
CA SER A 107 40.01 36.68 16.60
C SER A 107 40.84 37.93 16.76
N TYR A 108 40.33 38.89 17.54
CA TYR A 108 41.03 40.12 17.94
C TYR A 108 40.45 40.64 19.26
N ALA A 109 40.96 41.75 19.78
CA ALA A 109 40.55 42.36 21.05
C ALA A 109 39.02 42.31 21.29
N LYS A 110 38.61 41.59 22.35
CA LYS A 110 37.21 41.37 22.78
C LYS A 110 36.30 40.61 21.79
N ASN A 111 36.85 40.04 20.73
CA ASN A 111 36.13 39.21 19.77
C ASN A 111 36.80 37.83 19.61
N PRO A 112 36.42 36.82 20.42
CA PRO A 112 36.89 35.46 20.23
C PRO A 112 36.33 34.85 18.94
N ALA A 113 37.15 34.13 18.20
CA ALA A 113 36.65 33.25 17.14
C ALA A 113 36.06 31.98 17.77
N ALA A 114 34.92 31.54 17.26
CA ALA A 114 34.30 30.26 17.63
C ALA A 114 33.81 29.55 16.36
N ILE A 115 34.36 28.37 16.09
CA ILE A 115 34.02 27.55 14.91
C ILE A 115 33.41 26.25 15.40
N ASP A 116 32.18 25.97 14.97
CA ASP A 116 31.51 24.68 15.17
C ASP A 116 31.85 23.75 14.01
N PHE A 117 32.86 22.89 14.20
CA PHE A 117 33.34 21.97 13.18
C PHE A 117 32.67 20.59 13.33
N PRO A 118 31.98 20.06 12.30
CA PRO A 118 31.23 18.82 12.41
C PRO A 118 32.17 17.62 12.52
N ILE A 119 31.76 16.65 13.34
CA ILE A 119 32.45 15.37 13.48
C ILE A 119 31.94 14.44 12.37
N ALA A 120 32.34 14.73 11.14
CA ALA A 120 31.82 14.06 9.94
C ALA A 120 32.88 13.31 9.12
N TRP A 121 34.17 13.45 9.47
CA TRP A 121 35.28 12.76 8.81
C TRP A 121 35.99 11.83 9.79
N LYS A 122 36.71 10.85 9.24
CA LYS A 122 37.64 10.07 10.05
C LYS A 122 38.83 10.98 10.38
N GLY A 123 39.00 11.29 11.66
CA GLY A 123 40.09 12.13 12.12
C GLY A 123 41.48 11.55 11.82
N PRO A 124 42.55 12.30 12.14
CA PRO A 124 42.52 13.54 12.92
C PRO A 124 42.13 14.80 12.12
N TYR A 125 41.64 15.82 12.82
CA TYR A 125 41.37 17.16 12.29
C TYR A 125 42.52 18.11 12.62
N TYR A 126 42.75 19.10 11.76
CA TYR A 126 43.89 20.02 11.88
C TYR A 126 43.38 21.45 12.02
N VAL A 127 43.93 22.22 12.94
CA VAL A 127 43.59 23.63 13.15
C VAL A 127 44.84 24.47 12.92
N LYS A 128 44.73 25.47 12.07
CA LYS A 128 45.79 26.42 11.76
C LYS A 128 45.44 27.77 12.37
N VAL A 129 46.36 28.35 13.12
CA VAL A 129 46.29 29.74 13.57
C VAL A 129 47.36 30.50 12.82
N GLU A 130 46.99 31.59 12.13
CA GLU A 130 47.90 32.36 11.28
C GLU A 130 47.95 33.83 11.70
N ASN A 131 49.14 34.40 11.53
CA ASN A 131 49.39 35.83 11.66
C ASN A 131 49.63 36.42 10.25
N HIS A 132 48.74 37.31 9.80
CA HIS A 132 48.81 37.97 8.49
C HIS A 132 49.05 39.48 8.60
N ASN A 133 49.96 39.93 9.46
CA ASN A 133 50.38 41.33 9.46
C ASN A 133 51.19 41.66 8.18
N GLU A 134 50.49 42.01 7.11
CA GLU A 134 51.01 42.79 5.99
C GLU A 134 50.96 44.28 6.36
N GLU A 135 52.03 44.80 6.97
CA GLU A 135 52.60 46.14 6.74
C GLU A 135 53.69 46.43 7.78
N GLU A 136 54.90 46.72 7.29
CA GLU A 136 55.96 47.36 8.05
C GLU A 136 55.44 48.67 8.65
N THR A 137 55.06 48.64 9.92
CA THR A 137 55.05 49.84 10.74
C THR A 137 56.10 49.68 11.83
N GLU A 138 57.21 50.40 11.66
CA GLU A 138 58.22 50.60 12.68
C GLU A 138 57.56 51.17 13.95
N THR A 139 57.19 50.31 14.88
CA THR A 139 57.04 50.69 16.28
C THR A 139 57.63 49.60 17.17
N ASP A 140 58.62 50.01 17.97
CA ASP A 140 59.26 49.24 19.04
C ASP A 140 58.24 48.66 20.03
N SER A 141 57.77 47.43 19.77
CA SER A 141 57.24 46.57 20.83
C SER A 141 57.67 45.14 20.59
N ASN A 142 58.72 44.74 21.31
CA ASN A 142 59.33 43.42 21.36
C ASN A 142 58.45 42.40 22.11
N THR A 143 57.14 42.40 21.84
CA THR A 143 56.14 41.58 22.55
C THR A 143 55.43 40.70 21.54
N GLY A 144 55.65 39.38 21.64
CA GLY A 144 55.02 38.39 20.76
C GLY A 144 53.49 38.39 20.89
N ILE A 145 52.81 37.91 19.85
CA ILE A 145 51.35 37.85 19.83
C ILE A 145 50.89 36.64 20.64
N SER A 146 50.43 36.88 21.87
CA SER A 146 49.86 35.84 22.72
C SER A 146 48.42 35.52 22.35
N TYR A 147 48.05 34.25 22.40
CA TYR A 147 46.67 33.80 22.23
C TYR A 147 46.37 32.54 23.05
N THR A 148 45.10 32.25 23.22
CA THR A 148 44.60 31.00 23.82
C THR A 148 43.72 30.27 22.83
N ILE A 149 43.94 28.97 22.65
CA ILE A 149 43.10 28.08 21.85
C ILE A 149 42.57 26.94 22.71
N SER A 150 41.31 26.58 22.51
CA SER A 150 40.69 25.40 23.12
C SER A 150 39.61 24.82 22.20
N TYR A 151 39.15 23.62 22.50
CA TYR A 151 37.94 23.09 21.87
C TYR A 151 37.07 22.36 22.90
N GLU A 152 35.76 22.28 22.65
CA GLU A 152 34.81 21.52 23.45
C GLU A 152 33.86 20.72 22.54
N GLY A 153 33.35 19.60 23.03
CA GLY A 153 32.32 18.81 22.34
C GLY A 153 30.94 19.45 22.50
N VAL A 154 30.21 19.57 21.39
CA VAL A 154 28.84 20.11 21.38
C VAL A 154 27.90 19.26 20.51
N THR A 155 26.65 19.18 20.95
CA THR A 155 25.56 18.50 20.23
C THR A 155 24.64 19.57 19.65
N LEU A 156 24.68 19.73 18.34
CA LEU A 156 23.89 20.68 17.58
C LEU A 156 22.86 19.91 16.75
N PRO A 157 21.63 20.44 16.58
CA PRO A 157 20.67 19.88 15.65
C PRO A 157 21.17 20.01 14.20
N PRO A 158 20.56 19.29 13.24
CA PRO A 158 20.76 19.57 11.82
C PRO A 158 20.55 21.07 11.54
N SER A 159 21.36 21.60 10.65
CA SER A 159 21.25 22.98 10.20
C SER A 159 20.04 23.16 9.29
N ASP A 160 19.38 24.30 9.37
CA ASP A 160 18.41 24.70 8.34
C ASP A 160 19.19 25.11 7.09
N GLN A 161 18.74 24.70 5.90
CA GLN A 161 19.31 25.22 4.66
C GLN A 161 19.05 26.73 4.63
N VAL A 162 20.10 27.53 4.73
CA VAL A 162 20.04 28.96 4.41
C VAL A 162 20.10 29.05 2.88
N ALA A 163 19.04 28.62 2.21
CA ALA A 163 18.67 29.19 0.93
C ALA A 163 17.85 30.44 1.26
N GLU A 164 18.29 31.60 0.78
CA GLU A 164 17.68 32.91 0.99
C GLU A 164 16.21 32.95 0.50
N GLU A 165 15.27 32.54 1.33
CA GLU A 165 13.88 33.01 1.26
C GLU A 165 13.54 33.70 2.59
N GLU A 166 13.97 34.96 2.70
CA GLU A 166 13.77 35.77 3.91
C GLU A 166 12.28 35.89 4.28
N CYS A 167 11.97 35.60 5.54
CA CYS A 167 10.63 35.73 6.10
C CYS A 167 10.21 37.21 6.23
N PRO A 168 8.91 37.57 6.37
CA PRO A 168 8.47 38.97 6.43
C PRO A 168 9.04 39.77 7.62
N ALA A 169 9.28 39.11 8.75
CA ALA A 169 9.98 39.73 9.89
C ALA A 169 11.46 39.96 9.56
N GLU A 170 12.06 39.12 8.72
CA GLU A 170 13.45 39.22 8.26
C GLU A 170 13.59 40.31 7.20
N LEU A 171 12.69 40.36 6.21
CA LEU A 171 12.58 41.44 5.21
C LEU A 171 12.37 42.84 5.81
N SER A 172 11.72 42.96 6.99
CA SER A 172 11.56 44.26 7.67
C SER A 172 12.73 44.66 8.55
N THR A 173 13.58 43.70 8.94
CA THR A 173 14.62 43.90 9.95
C THR A 173 16.04 43.62 9.42
N SER A 174 16.18 43.10 8.20
CA SER A 174 17.42 42.55 7.59
C SER A 174 18.58 43.54 7.53
N GLU A 175 18.31 44.84 7.44
CA GLU A 175 19.35 45.88 7.33
C GLU A 175 19.62 46.65 8.65
N ARG A 176 19.11 46.21 9.81
CA ARG A 176 19.11 47.07 11.02
C ARG A 176 19.55 46.33 12.30
N GLU A 177 20.45 46.95 13.08
CA GLU A 177 21.12 46.34 14.25
C GLU A 177 20.18 45.72 15.31
N ASN A 178 19.00 46.30 15.53
CA ASN A 178 18.04 45.76 16.51
C ASN A 178 17.26 44.55 15.98
N GLY A 179 17.30 44.30 14.68
CA GLY A 179 16.53 43.26 13.98
C GLY A 179 16.90 41.84 14.39
N LYS A 180 18.20 41.53 14.39
CA LYS A 180 18.73 40.19 14.65
C LYS A 180 18.33 39.63 16.03
N SER A 181 18.37 40.48 17.06
CA SER A 181 17.95 40.12 18.43
C SER A 181 16.44 39.87 18.52
N ILE A 182 15.62 40.68 17.82
CA ILE A 182 14.16 40.49 17.82
C ILE A 182 13.78 39.16 17.15
N LEU A 183 14.42 38.84 16.02
CA LEU A 183 14.19 37.58 15.32
C LEU A 183 14.59 36.36 16.16
N GLN A 184 15.72 36.46 16.86
CA GLN A 184 16.17 35.41 17.77
C GLN A 184 15.16 35.19 18.90
N ASP A 185 14.70 36.25 19.55
CA ASP A 185 13.72 36.17 20.64
C ASP A 185 12.38 35.59 20.15
N LEU A 186 11.90 36.00 18.97
CA LEU A 186 10.67 35.47 18.38
C LEU A 186 10.76 33.97 18.06
N ARG A 187 11.90 33.50 17.54
CA ARG A 187 12.15 32.06 17.33
C ARG A 187 12.18 31.30 18.65
N THR A 188 12.85 31.85 19.66
CA THR A 188 12.88 31.26 21.01
C THR A 188 11.48 31.17 21.63
N ILE A 189 10.62 32.17 21.44
CA ILE A 189 9.23 32.14 21.92
C ILE A 189 8.42 31.09 21.17
N ARG A 190 8.56 31.00 19.84
CA ARG A 190 7.90 29.97 19.02
C ARG A 190 8.24 28.58 19.54
N ASP A 191 9.53 28.28 19.70
CA ASP A 191 10.03 26.94 20.01
C ASP A 191 9.91 26.58 21.50
N GLY A 192 10.11 27.57 22.37
CA GLY A 192 10.09 27.40 23.83
C GLY A 192 8.71 27.50 24.47
N VAL A 193 7.81 28.29 23.88
CA VAL A 193 6.50 28.63 24.48
C VAL A 193 5.34 28.13 23.62
N LEU A 194 5.25 28.57 22.36
CA LEU A 194 4.07 28.31 21.53
C LEU A 194 3.98 26.85 21.07
N GLN A 195 5.11 26.19 20.80
CA GLN A 195 5.11 24.77 20.45
C GLN A 195 4.68 23.84 21.60
N LYS A 196 4.53 24.35 22.83
CA LYS A 196 4.16 23.55 23.99
C LYS A 196 2.66 23.33 24.13
N THR A 197 1.82 24.09 23.43
CA THR A 197 0.36 23.91 23.45
C THR A 197 -0.22 23.79 22.05
N GLU A 198 -1.39 23.15 21.91
CA GLU A 198 -2.07 23.03 20.61
C GLU A 198 -2.42 24.39 20.01
N LYS A 199 -3.01 25.29 20.81
CA LYS A 199 -3.34 26.63 20.33
C LYS A 199 -2.09 27.44 19.94
N GLY A 200 -0.95 27.23 20.62
CA GLY A 200 0.31 27.87 20.25
C GLY A 200 0.91 27.33 18.94
N LYS A 201 0.76 26.03 18.67
CA LYS A 201 1.08 25.43 17.36
C LYS A 201 0.16 25.93 16.27
N ASP A 202 -1.14 26.06 16.54
CA ASP A 202 -2.12 26.60 15.59
C ASP A 202 -1.80 28.06 15.22
N LEU A 203 -1.44 28.88 16.23
CA LEU A 203 -0.99 30.26 16.00
C LEU A 203 0.30 30.32 15.18
N SER A 204 1.25 29.42 15.45
CA SER A 204 2.49 29.32 14.67
C SER A 204 2.23 28.87 13.22
N SER A 205 1.28 27.94 13.02
CA SER A 205 0.84 27.50 11.69
C SER A 205 0.14 28.63 10.93
N LEU A 206 -0.71 29.41 11.60
CA LEU A 206 -1.38 30.55 10.99
C LEU A 206 -0.38 31.64 10.58
N TYR A 207 0.67 31.86 11.38
CA TYR A 207 1.78 32.74 11.01
C TYR A 207 2.42 32.32 9.67
N TYR A 208 2.76 31.04 9.48
CA TYR A 208 3.33 30.58 8.21
C TYR A 208 2.37 30.65 7.02
N LYS A 209 1.08 30.40 7.25
CA LYS A 209 0.05 30.56 6.20
C LYS A 209 -0.14 32.01 5.75
N THR A 210 0.15 32.97 6.64
CA THR A 210 -0.06 34.39 6.39
C THR A 210 1.21 35.09 5.91
N ALA A 211 2.39 34.56 6.24
CA ALA A 211 3.70 35.12 5.93
C ALA A 211 3.92 35.43 4.43
N PRO A 212 3.61 34.55 3.46
CA PRO A 212 3.85 34.83 2.04
C PRO A 212 3.09 36.07 1.53
N PHE A 213 1.85 36.26 1.99
CA PHE A 213 1.01 37.40 1.57
C PHE A 213 1.51 38.72 2.15
N ILE A 214 2.00 38.68 3.39
CA ILE A 214 2.56 39.84 4.09
C ILE A 214 3.91 40.22 3.47
N SER A 215 4.80 39.24 3.24
CA SER A 215 6.08 39.43 2.56
C SER A 215 5.91 40.05 1.17
N ALA A 216 4.99 39.51 0.37
CA ALA A 216 4.71 40.01 -0.97
C ALA A 216 4.25 41.49 -0.95
N LYS A 217 3.41 41.90 0.01
CA LYS A 217 3.01 43.32 0.14
C LYS A 217 4.15 44.21 0.64
N MET A 218 4.94 43.75 1.61
CA MET A 218 6.06 44.50 2.18
C MET A 218 7.23 44.69 1.22
N MET A 219 7.38 43.78 0.24
CA MET A 219 8.35 43.88 -0.83
C MET A 219 8.10 45.12 -1.71
N PHE A 220 6.83 45.46 -1.96
CA PHE A 220 6.44 46.58 -2.84
C PHE A 220 5.93 47.83 -2.08
N ASP A 221 5.64 47.73 -0.78
CA ASP A 221 5.21 48.85 0.07
C ASP A 221 6.24 49.16 1.17
N LYS A 222 7.08 50.16 0.90
CA LYS A 222 8.11 50.64 1.85
C LYS A 222 7.52 51.22 3.13
N SER A 223 6.36 51.87 3.07
CA SER A 223 5.72 52.48 4.25
C SER A 223 5.20 51.40 5.19
N LEU A 224 4.61 50.33 4.63
CA LEU A 224 4.21 49.15 5.38
C LEU A 224 5.41 48.47 6.03
N ARG A 225 6.50 48.26 5.27
CA ARG A 225 7.74 47.65 5.78
C ARG A 225 8.37 48.43 6.93
N ASP A 226 8.48 49.76 6.81
CA ASP A 226 9.00 50.63 7.86
C ASP A 226 8.06 50.71 9.08
N GLY A 227 6.74 50.57 8.87
CA GLY A 227 5.74 50.47 9.93
C GLY A 227 5.91 49.23 10.79
N VAL A 228 5.95 48.05 10.13
CA VAL A 228 6.15 46.75 10.78
C VAL A 228 7.43 46.73 11.60
N TYR A 229 8.54 47.24 11.05
CA TYR A 229 9.81 47.32 11.78
C TYR A 229 9.72 48.16 13.06
N ARG A 230 9.11 49.35 13.02
CA ARG A 230 8.98 50.22 14.20
C ARG A 230 8.17 49.55 15.30
N ASP A 231 7.08 48.88 14.93
CA ASP A 231 6.22 48.19 15.88
C ASP A 231 6.93 46.96 16.50
N LEU A 232 7.73 46.22 15.72
CA LEU A 232 8.57 45.13 16.25
C LEU A 232 9.65 45.62 17.22
N VAL A 233 10.30 46.76 16.92
CA VAL A 233 11.30 47.36 17.82
C VAL A 233 10.66 47.82 19.13
N GLN A 234 9.45 48.39 19.08
CA GLN A 234 8.70 48.76 20.28
C GLN A 234 8.48 47.55 21.21
N LEU A 235 8.17 46.39 20.63
CA LEU A 235 7.87 45.16 21.36
C LEU A 235 9.11 44.35 21.78
N LYS A 236 10.33 44.80 21.43
CA LYS A 236 11.59 44.08 21.71
C LYS A 236 11.73 43.65 23.18
N LYS A 237 11.40 44.53 24.14
CA LYS A 237 11.51 44.20 25.57
C LYS A 237 10.51 43.15 26.03
N LEU A 238 9.32 43.15 25.43
CA LEU A 238 8.31 42.13 25.67
C LEU A 238 8.81 40.79 25.14
N PHE A 239 9.31 40.74 23.90
CA PHE A 239 9.84 39.52 23.32
C PHE A 239 11.02 38.97 24.12
N GLY A 240 11.97 39.81 24.51
CA GLY A 240 13.09 39.40 25.36
C GLY A 240 12.66 38.77 26.69
N ASP A 241 11.71 39.37 27.41
CA ASP A 241 11.22 38.80 28.68
C ASP A 241 10.51 37.46 28.51
N VAL A 242 9.76 37.27 27.42
CA VAL A 242 9.07 36.00 27.13
C VAL A 242 10.05 34.95 26.63
N ALA A 243 11.06 35.32 25.84
CA ALA A 243 12.12 34.42 25.40
C ALA A 243 12.94 33.91 26.59
N GLU A 244 13.21 34.79 27.57
CA GLU A 244 13.97 34.44 28.79
C GLU A 244 13.14 33.64 29.80
N ASN A 245 11.87 34.01 30.01
CA ASN A 245 11.04 33.48 31.12
C ASN A 245 9.87 32.58 30.68
N GLY A 246 9.67 32.40 29.38
CA GLY A 246 8.64 31.54 28.79
C GLY A 246 7.23 31.85 29.27
N ALA A 247 6.46 30.80 29.58
CA ALA A 247 5.09 30.90 30.11
C ALA A 247 4.99 31.65 31.46
N SER A 248 6.13 31.85 32.14
CA SER A 248 6.22 32.56 33.42
C SER A 248 6.65 34.02 33.28
N SER A 249 6.60 34.59 32.06
CA SER A 249 6.91 35.99 31.78
C SER A 249 6.25 36.96 32.78
N THR A 250 7.06 37.90 33.27
CA THR A 250 6.62 38.90 34.26
C THR A 250 6.32 40.26 33.63
N TYR A 251 6.64 40.42 32.34
CA TYR A 251 6.39 41.63 31.57
C TYR A 251 4.91 42.01 31.58
N THR A 252 4.65 43.31 31.75
CA THR A 252 3.30 43.90 31.75
C THR A 252 3.14 44.79 30.53
N VAL A 253 2.12 44.53 29.72
CA VAL A 253 1.91 45.23 28.45
C VAL A 253 1.64 46.71 28.69
N THR A 254 2.42 47.58 28.04
CA THR A 254 2.25 49.05 28.12
C THR A 254 1.23 49.58 27.11
N LYS A 255 0.89 50.87 27.19
CA LYS A 255 -0.01 51.52 26.22
C LYS A 255 0.61 51.59 24.82
N GLU A 256 1.92 51.76 24.77
CA GLU A 256 2.71 51.81 23.55
C GLU A 256 2.82 50.42 22.91
N ASP A 257 3.00 49.37 23.72
CA ASP A 257 3.01 47.97 23.24
C ASP A 257 1.64 47.57 22.67
N GLN A 258 0.55 47.96 23.35
CA GLN A 258 -0.82 47.75 22.87
C GLN A 258 -1.05 48.35 21.47
N LYS A 259 -0.52 49.56 21.23
CA LYS A 259 -0.65 50.24 19.95
C LYS A 259 0.15 49.52 18.85
N ALA A 260 1.36 49.07 19.16
CA ALA A 260 2.20 48.31 18.24
C ALA A 260 1.57 46.94 17.88
N ILE A 261 1.01 46.22 18.87
CA ILE A 261 0.32 44.94 18.65
C ILE A 261 -0.88 45.10 17.70
N LEU A 262 -1.72 46.12 17.90
CA LEU A 262 -2.89 46.38 17.03
C LEU A 262 -2.50 46.82 15.61
N SER A 263 -1.38 47.55 15.48
CA SER A 263 -0.83 47.96 14.19
C SER A 263 -0.33 46.73 13.40
N LEU A 264 0.44 45.85 14.04
CA LEU A 264 0.93 44.61 13.43
C LEU A 264 -0.22 43.66 13.06
N TYR A 265 -1.22 43.54 13.93
CA TYR A 265 -2.43 42.77 13.68
C TYR A 265 -3.17 43.27 12.43
N SER A 266 -3.37 44.59 12.32
CA SER A 266 -4.06 45.19 11.16
C SER A 266 -3.26 44.96 9.87
N ALA A 267 -1.93 45.12 9.91
CA ALA A 267 -1.05 44.85 8.77
C ALA A 267 -1.15 43.39 8.29
N ALA A 268 -1.15 42.43 9.22
CA ALA A 268 -1.31 41.02 8.89
C ALA A 268 -2.69 40.71 8.30
N ARG A 269 -3.75 41.21 8.95
CA ARG A 269 -5.14 41.00 8.54
C ARG A 269 -5.44 41.59 7.16
N ASP A 270 -4.96 42.80 6.87
CA ASP A 270 -5.20 43.46 5.58
C ASP A 270 -4.37 42.85 4.44
N SER A 271 -3.36 42.06 4.76
CA SER A 271 -2.46 41.44 3.78
C SER A 271 -2.97 40.11 3.24
N VAL A 272 -3.87 39.43 3.94
CA VAL A 272 -4.22 38.02 3.68
C VAL A 272 -5.63 37.84 3.07
N PRO A 273 -5.93 36.70 2.41
CA PRO A 273 -7.27 36.38 1.90
C PRO A 273 -8.33 36.22 3.00
N GLU A 274 -9.61 36.34 2.63
CA GLU A 274 -10.75 36.38 3.57
C GLU A 274 -10.87 35.14 4.47
N SER A 275 -10.44 33.97 3.99
CA SER A 275 -10.40 32.73 4.77
C SER A 275 -9.42 32.78 5.95
N LEU A 276 -8.25 33.40 5.76
CA LEU A 276 -7.23 33.59 6.80
C LEU A 276 -7.55 34.77 7.72
N LYS A 277 -8.23 35.81 7.21
CA LYS A 277 -8.72 36.92 8.05
C LYS A 277 -9.64 36.44 9.17
N LYS A 278 -10.57 35.53 8.86
CA LYS A 278 -11.48 34.95 9.87
C LYS A 278 -10.73 34.21 10.98
N GLN A 279 -9.63 33.53 10.64
CA GLN A 279 -8.80 32.82 11.61
C GLN A 279 -7.97 33.80 12.47
N LEU A 280 -7.47 34.89 11.87
CA LEU A 280 -6.81 35.97 12.61
C LEU A 280 -7.78 36.70 13.55
N ASP A 281 -8.99 37.00 13.09
CA ASP A 281 -10.06 37.64 13.88
C ASP A 281 -10.46 36.77 15.08
N GLN A 282 -10.59 35.45 14.88
CA GLN A 282 -10.93 34.53 15.96
C GLN A 282 -9.86 34.51 17.07
N ILE A 283 -8.58 34.50 16.71
CA ILE A 283 -7.49 34.52 17.71
C ILE A 283 -7.42 35.88 18.41
N ALA A 284 -7.62 36.97 17.68
CA ALA A 284 -7.68 38.31 18.24
C ALA A 284 -8.80 38.48 19.28
N GLU A 285 -9.96 37.86 19.04
CA GLU A 285 -11.07 37.80 19.99
C GLU A 285 -10.73 36.92 21.20
N ASP A 286 -10.16 35.72 20.99
CA ASP A 286 -9.77 34.79 22.05
C ASP A 286 -8.80 35.42 23.08
N ILE A 287 -7.91 36.30 22.63
CA ILE A 287 -6.93 36.97 23.49
C ILE A 287 -7.36 38.35 23.98
N ASP A 288 -8.53 38.83 23.57
CA ASP A 288 -9.02 40.21 23.80
C ASP A 288 -7.96 41.24 23.40
N ILE A 289 -7.51 41.15 22.14
CA ILE A 289 -6.36 41.93 21.62
C ILE A 289 -6.55 43.44 21.77
N ALA A 290 -7.78 43.92 21.90
CA ALA A 290 -8.11 45.34 22.08
C ALA A 290 -7.77 45.87 23.50
N ASN A 291 -7.66 45.01 24.52
CA ASN A 291 -7.57 45.40 25.93
C ASN A 291 -6.46 44.67 26.71
N LEU A 292 -5.22 44.70 26.20
CA LEU A 292 -4.07 44.04 26.83
C LEU A 292 -3.30 44.94 27.80
N THR A 293 -3.45 46.27 27.72
CA THR A 293 -2.71 47.23 28.56
C THR A 293 -2.89 46.94 30.05
N GLY A 294 -1.78 46.82 30.79
CA GLY A 294 -1.77 46.52 32.23
C GLY A 294 -1.91 45.03 32.57
N SER A 295 -2.10 44.16 31.58
CA SER A 295 -2.09 42.71 31.76
C SER A 295 -0.66 42.15 31.70
N LYS A 296 -0.38 41.14 32.52
CA LYS A 296 0.88 40.37 32.42
C LYS A 296 0.83 39.44 31.22
N VAL A 297 1.95 39.30 30.52
CA VAL A 297 2.04 38.45 29.33
C VAL A 297 1.77 36.97 29.67
N SER A 298 2.23 36.49 30.82
CA SER A 298 1.88 35.15 31.32
C SER A 298 0.38 34.92 31.47
N THR A 299 -0.37 35.93 31.94
CA THR A 299 -1.83 35.87 32.04
C THR A 299 -2.49 35.86 30.66
N ILE A 300 -1.96 36.63 29.71
CA ILE A 300 -2.47 36.67 28.31
C ILE A 300 -2.25 35.30 27.64
N LEU A 301 -1.03 34.76 27.73
CA LEU A 301 -0.67 33.46 27.15
C LEU A 301 -1.50 32.31 27.74
N ALA A 302 -1.71 32.32 29.07
CA ALA A 302 -2.53 31.31 29.75
C ALA A 302 -4.02 31.44 29.39
N LYS A 303 -4.58 32.67 29.35
CA LYS A 303 -5.97 32.93 28.97
C LYS A 303 -6.25 32.49 27.52
N ALA A 304 -5.27 32.70 26.65
CA ALA A 304 -5.33 32.31 25.24
C ALA A 304 -5.11 30.81 24.99
N GLY A 305 -4.68 30.05 26.00
CA GLY A 305 -4.25 28.65 25.85
C GLY A 305 -2.96 28.49 25.02
N LEU A 306 -2.20 29.56 24.81
CA LEU A 306 -0.95 29.60 24.06
C LEU A 306 0.26 29.14 24.88
N ALA A 307 0.07 29.00 26.20
CA ALA A 307 1.01 28.37 27.11
C ALA A 307 0.24 27.62 28.22
N ASP A 308 0.75 26.45 28.63
CA ASP A 308 0.12 25.66 29.70
C ASP A 308 0.42 26.31 31.06
N SER A 309 -0.63 26.71 31.78
CA SER A 309 -0.52 27.17 33.18
C SER A 309 -0.16 26.04 34.16
N ALA A 310 0.01 24.80 33.67
CA ALA A 310 0.23 23.60 34.48
C ALA A 310 1.35 22.66 33.97
N ALA A 311 2.21 23.07 33.04
CA ALA A 311 3.34 22.24 32.58
C ALA A 311 4.58 22.39 33.50
N SER A 312 4.44 21.92 34.74
CA SER A 312 5.57 21.45 35.54
C SER A 312 5.72 19.96 35.28
N SER A 313 6.62 19.55 34.39
CA SER A 313 7.12 18.16 34.40
C SER A 313 7.73 17.90 35.78
N THR A 314 7.26 16.97 36.61
CA THR A 314 7.95 16.65 37.88
C THR A 314 9.27 15.93 37.61
N PRO A 315 10.36 16.19 38.39
CA PRO A 315 11.64 15.50 38.20
C PRO A 315 11.58 14.05 38.70
N GLU A 316 12.31 13.13 38.05
CA GLU A 316 12.34 11.69 38.41
C GLU A 316 12.78 11.47 39.86
N SER A 317 11.92 10.83 40.65
CA SER A 317 12.07 10.69 42.12
C SER A 317 12.61 9.34 42.57
N ARG A 318 12.91 8.41 41.64
CA ARG A 318 13.38 7.05 41.96
C ARG A 318 14.91 6.91 41.82
N TYR A 319 15.51 6.19 42.77
CA TYR A 319 16.95 5.92 42.85
C TYR A 319 17.23 4.43 43.09
N ILE A 320 18.28 3.90 42.48
CA ILE A 320 18.85 2.59 42.74
C ILE A 320 19.90 2.71 43.85
N VAL A 321 19.79 1.91 44.90
CA VAL A 321 20.74 1.87 46.02
C VAL A 321 21.31 0.47 46.19
N LYS A 322 22.63 0.36 46.13
CA LYS A 322 23.37 -0.86 46.47
C LYS A 322 23.86 -0.77 47.90
N LEU A 323 23.56 -1.79 48.70
CA LEU A 323 24.14 -1.96 50.03
C LEU A 323 25.40 -2.84 49.97
N LYS A 324 26.37 -2.51 50.81
CA LYS A 324 27.58 -3.32 51.04
C LYS A 324 27.19 -4.69 51.62
N ASP A 325 27.98 -5.70 51.31
CA ASP A 325 27.67 -7.08 51.71
C ASP A 325 27.60 -7.26 53.24
N GLY A 326 26.62 -8.04 53.70
CA GLY A 326 26.36 -8.29 55.13
C GLY A 326 25.60 -7.16 55.87
N LYS A 327 25.20 -6.08 55.19
CA LYS A 327 24.44 -4.98 55.81
C LYS A 327 22.93 -5.25 55.83
N ASN A 328 22.28 -4.77 56.89
CA ASN A 328 20.87 -5.06 57.18
C ASN A 328 19.92 -4.07 56.46
N LEU A 329 19.12 -4.60 55.54
CA LEU A 329 18.10 -3.83 54.80
C LEU A 329 17.13 -3.07 55.71
N ARG A 330 16.65 -3.68 56.80
CA ARG A 330 15.71 -3.04 57.73
C ARG A 330 16.31 -1.80 58.38
N SER A 331 17.62 -1.82 58.66
CA SER A 331 18.31 -0.64 59.19
C SER A 331 18.47 0.45 58.14
N PHE A 332 18.76 0.08 56.90
CA PHE A 332 18.84 1.03 55.78
C PHE A 332 17.48 1.66 55.47
N SER A 333 16.41 0.87 55.36
CA SER A 333 15.06 1.37 55.05
C SER A 333 14.57 2.40 56.07
N SER A 334 14.86 2.23 57.37
CA SER A 334 14.52 3.22 58.39
C SER A 334 15.27 4.55 58.22
N LYS A 335 16.55 4.50 57.84
CA LYS A 335 17.35 5.71 57.57
C LYS A 335 16.98 6.38 56.26
N ALA A 336 16.63 5.59 55.24
CA ALA A 336 16.17 6.10 53.95
C ALA A 336 14.86 6.88 54.10
N LYS A 337 13.91 6.38 54.92
CA LYS A 337 12.68 7.12 55.26
C LYS A 337 12.96 8.47 55.91
N ALA A 338 13.98 8.57 56.76
CA ALA A 338 14.38 9.84 57.38
C ALA A 338 14.95 10.85 56.37
N TYR A 339 15.32 10.41 55.15
CA TYR A 339 15.77 11.26 54.05
C TYR A 339 14.69 11.45 52.96
N GLY A 340 13.44 11.12 53.26
CA GLY A 340 12.29 11.37 52.37
C GLY A 340 11.96 10.22 51.42
N ALA A 341 12.44 8.99 51.70
CA ALA A 341 12.01 7.81 50.96
C ALA A 341 10.59 7.39 51.34
N GLU A 342 9.72 7.26 50.35
CA GLU A 342 8.36 6.74 50.46
C GLU A 342 8.36 5.21 50.44
N SER A 343 9.12 4.61 49.51
CA SER A 343 9.24 3.16 49.35
C SER A 343 10.70 2.71 49.20
N VAL A 344 10.97 1.46 49.58
CA VAL A 344 12.26 0.78 49.37
C VAL A 344 11.97 -0.64 48.92
N ASP A 345 12.04 -0.88 47.62
CA ASP A 345 11.67 -2.14 46.99
C ASP A 345 12.89 -2.93 46.52
N SER A 346 12.89 -4.24 46.73
CA SER A 346 13.90 -5.11 46.13
C SER A 346 13.64 -5.27 44.63
N PHE A 347 14.71 -5.32 43.81
CA PHE A 347 14.60 -5.76 42.42
C PHE A 347 13.88 -7.11 42.35
N LYS A 348 12.71 -7.15 41.70
CA LYS A 348 11.82 -8.32 41.71
C LYS A 348 12.57 -9.61 41.32
N LYS A 349 12.68 -10.56 42.26
CA LYS A 349 13.06 -11.99 42.10
C LYS A 349 14.19 -12.31 41.09
N SER A 350 15.28 -11.55 41.10
CA SER A 350 16.52 -11.93 40.40
C SER A 350 17.60 -12.35 41.39
N LYS A 351 18.21 -13.54 41.19
CA LYS A 351 19.38 -13.99 41.99
C LYS A 351 20.66 -13.19 41.69
N THR A 352 20.64 -12.36 40.64
CA THR A 352 21.80 -11.65 40.10
C THR A 352 22.05 -10.31 40.81
N PHE A 353 21.01 -9.59 41.23
CA PHE A 353 21.12 -8.24 41.82
C PHE A 353 21.08 -8.27 43.35
N LYS A 354 22.10 -8.88 43.98
CA LYS A 354 22.18 -9.01 45.45
C LYS A 354 22.38 -7.66 46.14
N ASN A 355 21.59 -7.41 47.18
CA ASN A 355 21.64 -6.20 48.01
C ASN A 355 21.41 -4.88 47.22
N MET A 356 20.64 -4.94 46.12
CA MET A 356 20.21 -3.75 45.36
C MET A 356 18.72 -3.49 45.56
N TYR A 357 18.38 -2.21 45.74
CA TYR A 357 17.02 -1.76 46.06
C TYR A 357 16.68 -0.52 45.24
N VAL A 358 15.41 -0.35 44.91
CA VAL A 358 14.86 0.88 44.35
C VAL A 358 14.23 1.67 45.47
N VAL A 359 14.67 2.91 45.65
CA VAL A 359 14.19 3.86 46.65
C VAL A 359 13.43 4.96 45.92
N GLU A 360 12.15 5.12 46.24
CA GLU A 360 11.31 6.17 45.68
C GLU A 360 11.17 7.30 46.71
N LEU A 361 11.41 8.54 46.30
CA LEU A 361 11.32 9.71 47.17
C LEU A 361 9.94 10.37 47.08
N GLU A 362 9.46 10.88 48.21
CA GLU A 362 8.16 11.54 48.36
C GLU A 362 8.03 12.75 47.42
N GLN A 363 7.02 12.70 46.55
CA GLN A 363 6.67 13.79 45.64
C GLN A 363 5.66 14.73 46.30
N ASN A 364 5.88 16.05 46.17
CA ASN A 364 4.99 17.07 46.73
C ASN A 364 4.64 18.06 45.62
N ASP A 365 3.36 18.14 45.26
CA ASP A 365 2.87 18.88 44.08
C ASP A 365 2.99 20.41 44.21
N SER A 366 3.41 20.92 45.37
CA SER A 366 3.59 22.35 45.66
C SER A 366 5.02 22.88 45.44
N ASP A 367 6.01 22.01 45.22
CA ASP A 367 7.40 22.38 44.97
C ASP A 367 7.62 22.62 43.46
N GLY A 368 8.10 23.80 43.06
CA GLY A 368 8.49 24.06 41.67
C GLY A 368 9.63 23.14 41.20
N TYR A 369 9.69 22.80 39.90
CA TYR A 369 10.61 21.81 39.31
C TYR A 369 12.06 21.85 39.83
N LYS A 370 12.69 23.04 39.86
CA LYS A 370 14.09 23.20 40.33
C LYS A 370 14.24 22.97 41.85
N ALA A 371 13.20 23.22 42.66
CA ALA A 371 13.21 22.95 44.09
C ALA A 371 13.07 21.45 44.38
N ALA A 372 12.17 20.77 43.67
CA ALA A 372 12.00 19.31 43.75
C ALA A 372 13.27 18.56 43.31
N ALA A 373 13.90 18.95 42.20
CA ALA A 373 15.13 18.32 41.72
C ALA A 373 16.31 18.48 42.71
N LYS A 374 16.47 19.67 43.30
CA LYS A 374 17.50 19.93 44.32
C LYS A 374 17.26 19.13 45.61
N LYS A 375 15.98 18.95 45.99
CA LYS A 375 15.57 18.12 47.14
C LYS A 375 15.94 16.65 46.92
N TYR A 376 15.64 16.07 45.76
CA TYR A 376 15.95 14.68 45.43
C TYR A 376 17.46 14.42 45.33
N GLN A 377 18.21 15.32 44.69
CA GLN A 377 19.67 15.25 44.66
C GLN A 377 20.30 15.32 46.07
N THR A 378 19.74 16.16 46.95
CA THR A 378 20.22 16.27 48.34
C THR A 378 19.92 14.99 49.13
N ALA A 379 18.75 14.37 48.94
CA ALA A 379 18.40 13.10 49.56
C ALA A 379 19.30 11.96 49.06
N ALA A 380 19.54 11.88 47.75
CA ALA A 380 20.45 10.91 47.14
C ALA A 380 21.90 11.06 47.66
N ALA A 381 22.39 12.29 47.80
CA ALA A 381 23.71 12.58 48.35
C ALA A 381 23.85 12.23 49.86
N LYS A 382 22.75 12.27 50.62
CA LYS A 382 22.73 11.80 52.01
C LYS A 382 22.69 10.28 52.08
N LEU A 383 21.90 9.63 51.22
CA LEU A 383 21.85 8.18 51.09
C LEU A 383 23.21 7.60 50.72
N SER A 384 23.94 8.20 49.77
CA SER A 384 25.25 7.71 49.32
C SER A 384 26.35 7.81 50.40
N LYS A 385 26.19 8.70 51.39
CA LYS A 385 27.11 8.87 52.52
C LYS A 385 26.83 7.91 53.68
N LEU A 386 25.76 7.12 53.65
CA LEU A 386 25.48 6.13 54.69
C LEU A 386 26.56 5.03 54.67
N PRO A 387 27.13 4.63 55.83
CA PRO A 387 28.22 3.67 55.87
C PRO A 387 27.86 2.28 55.32
N GLU A 388 26.57 1.93 55.34
CA GLU A 388 26.00 0.72 54.74
C GLU A 388 25.77 0.77 53.22
N VAL A 389 25.82 1.95 52.59
CA VAL A 389 25.58 2.15 51.16
C VAL A 389 26.89 2.09 50.40
N GLU A 390 26.87 1.37 49.28
CA GLU A 390 27.99 1.23 48.35
C GLU A 390 27.91 2.29 47.25
N PHE A 391 26.73 2.46 46.65
CA PHE A 391 26.42 3.56 45.75
C PHE A 391 24.92 3.87 45.71
N VAL A 392 24.62 5.07 45.23
CA VAL A 392 23.26 5.53 44.88
C VAL A 392 23.33 6.05 43.45
N GLU A 393 22.41 5.58 42.61
CA GLU A 393 22.29 5.93 41.21
C GLU A 393 20.84 6.36 40.93
N GLN A 394 20.60 7.35 40.08
CA GLN A 394 19.23 7.72 39.70
C GLN A 394 18.67 6.68 38.72
N VAL A 395 17.38 6.39 38.78
CA VAL A 395 16.76 5.52 37.76
C VAL A 395 16.74 6.28 36.43
N HIS A 396 17.37 5.70 35.41
CA HIS A 396 17.36 6.20 34.05
C HIS A 396 16.42 5.37 33.17
N GLU A 397 15.69 6.02 32.27
CA GLU A 397 14.91 5.35 31.21
C GLU A 397 15.77 5.21 29.96
N TYR A 398 15.80 4.02 29.37
CA TYR A 398 16.58 3.73 28.16
C TYR A 398 15.66 3.26 27.02
N HIS A 399 15.86 3.83 25.85
CA HIS A 399 15.41 3.30 24.57
C HIS A 399 16.64 3.06 23.69
N ALA A 400 16.72 1.93 23.00
CA ALA A 400 17.79 1.65 22.04
C ALA A 400 17.26 1.75 20.62
N LEU A 401 17.70 2.77 19.87
CA LEU A 401 17.47 2.95 18.43
C LEU A 401 18.58 3.84 17.83
N SER A 402 19.53 3.21 17.13
CA SER A 402 20.76 3.75 16.52
C SER A 402 21.75 4.40 17.48
N ALA A 403 23.05 4.19 17.20
CA ALA A 403 24.16 4.80 17.94
C ALA A 403 24.64 6.14 17.32
N ASP A 404 23.98 6.60 16.25
CA ASP A 404 24.35 7.77 15.46
C ASP A 404 23.77 9.05 16.08
N THR A 405 24.58 10.10 16.19
CA THR A 405 24.31 11.26 17.04
C THR A 405 23.13 12.12 16.59
N GLN A 406 22.76 12.07 15.31
CA GLN A 406 21.63 12.84 14.77
C GLN A 406 20.44 11.98 14.32
N TYR A 407 20.44 10.67 14.57
CA TYR A 407 19.35 9.78 14.17
C TYR A 407 17.98 10.22 14.73
N SER A 408 17.94 10.84 15.90
CA SER A 408 16.71 11.36 16.51
C SER A 408 15.99 12.42 15.67
N TYR A 409 16.68 13.09 14.75
CA TYR A 409 16.11 14.09 13.88
C TYR A 409 15.54 13.51 12.58
N GLN A 410 15.87 12.25 12.25
CA GLN A 410 15.44 11.58 11.02
C GLN A 410 13.99 11.07 11.11
N TRP A 411 13.02 11.99 11.11
CA TRP A 411 11.60 11.65 11.23
C TRP A 411 11.12 10.68 10.15
N SER A 412 11.72 10.71 8.95
CA SER A 412 11.36 9.80 7.85
C SER A 412 11.65 8.33 8.17
N LEU A 413 12.59 8.07 9.09
CA LEU A 413 12.94 6.74 9.60
C LEU A 413 12.24 6.42 10.93
N LYS A 414 11.98 7.46 11.73
CA LYS A 414 11.38 7.33 13.06
C LYS A 414 10.28 8.36 13.28
N ASN A 415 9.06 7.97 12.98
CA ASN A 415 7.84 8.70 13.27
C ASN A 415 6.69 7.72 13.50
N ASN A 416 6.58 7.26 14.73
CA ASN A 416 5.68 6.17 15.13
C ASN A 416 4.27 6.63 15.55
N GLY A 417 3.94 7.91 15.30
CA GLY A 417 2.64 8.50 15.63
C GLY A 417 2.36 8.68 17.13
N LYS A 418 3.37 8.54 17.99
CA LYS A 418 3.29 8.97 19.40
C LYS A 418 3.62 10.47 19.42
N ASP A 419 2.91 11.24 20.25
CA ASP A 419 3.02 12.70 20.37
C ASP A 419 2.33 13.54 19.27
N ARG A 420 1.13 13.10 18.84
CA ARG A 420 0.24 13.80 17.87
C ARG A 420 0.81 13.93 16.44
N SER A 421 1.93 13.30 16.13
CA SER A 421 2.37 13.08 14.73
C SER A 421 1.55 11.96 14.08
N ALA A 422 1.44 11.98 12.75
CA ALA A 422 0.96 10.80 12.03
C ALA A 422 2.06 9.75 12.00
N ASN A 423 1.73 8.45 11.92
CA ASN A 423 2.70 7.38 11.70
C ASN A 423 3.24 7.48 10.25
N ALA A 424 4.02 8.53 9.98
CA ALA A 424 4.37 9.09 8.67
C ALA A 424 5.72 8.57 8.12
N ASP A 425 6.46 7.79 8.91
CA ASP A 425 7.74 7.22 8.50
C ASP A 425 7.57 6.08 7.47
N ILE A 426 8.70 5.60 6.92
CA ILE A 426 8.73 4.45 6.02
C ILE A 426 8.70 3.09 6.75
N GLN A 427 8.40 3.09 8.06
CA GLN A 427 8.46 1.94 8.97
C GLN A 427 9.88 1.34 9.10
N PHE A 428 10.91 2.18 9.12
CA PHE A 428 12.31 1.77 9.07
C PHE A 428 12.74 0.91 10.27
N GLU A 429 12.30 1.21 11.49
CA GLU A 429 12.68 0.39 12.66
C GLU A 429 12.18 -1.06 12.57
N LYS A 430 10.98 -1.27 11.99
CA LYS A 430 10.45 -2.61 11.74
C LYS A 430 11.23 -3.29 10.63
N LEU A 431 11.60 -2.53 9.59
CA LEU A 431 12.46 -3.01 8.52
C LEU A 431 13.82 -3.46 9.07
N GLN A 432 14.50 -2.67 9.87
CA GLN A 432 15.79 -3.03 10.46
C GLN A 432 15.70 -4.33 11.29
N LYS A 433 14.64 -4.50 12.08
CA LYS A 433 14.38 -5.75 12.82
C LYS A 433 14.18 -6.96 11.90
N LEU A 434 13.55 -6.76 10.74
CA LEU A 434 13.35 -7.80 9.73
C LEU A 434 14.66 -8.18 9.02
N LEU A 435 15.55 -7.20 8.81
CA LEU A 435 16.81 -7.38 8.10
C LEU A 435 17.94 -7.90 8.99
N ASN A 436 17.85 -7.70 10.31
CA ASN A 436 18.91 -8.06 11.24
C ASN A 436 19.35 -9.53 11.08
N GLY A 437 20.64 -9.74 10.82
CA GLY A 437 21.26 -11.04 10.63
C GLY A 437 21.02 -11.68 9.25
N LYS A 438 20.35 -10.99 8.31
CA LYS A 438 20.22 -11.45 6.92
C LYS A 438 21.49 -11.16 6.13
N ALA A 439 21.93 -12.13 5.33
CA ALA A 439 22.93 -11.92 4.29
C ALA A 439 22.22 -11.41 3.02
N LEU A 440 22.42 -10.14 2.69
CA LEU A 440 21.86 -9.49 1.51
C LEU A 440 22.94 -9.21 0.47
N ASN A 441 22.57 -9.23 -0.81
CA ASN A 441 23.51 -8.87 -1.87
C ASN A 441 23.73 -7.36 -1.90
N GLU A 442 24.95 -6.97 -2.26
CA GLU A 442 25.24 -5.58 -2.56
C GLU A 442 24.51 -5.13 -3.83
N THR A 443 23.91 -3.95 -3.81
CA THR A 443 23.20 -3.37 -4.95
C THR A 443 23.79 -2.02 -5.32
N VAL A 444 24.19 -1.85 -6.59
CA VAL A 444 24.68 -0.55 -7.09
C VAL A 444 23.49 0.36 -7.42
N ILE A 445 23.45 1.53 -6.78
CA ILE A 445 22.47 2.59 -7.02
C ILE A 445 23.23 3.79 -7.59
N ALA A 446 22.90 4.22 -8.80
CA ALA A 446 23.49 5.42 -9.37
C ALA A 446 22.75 6.66 -8.91
N VAL A 447 23.49 7.66 -8.43
CA VAL A 447 22.99 8.99 -8.11
C VAL A 447 23.45 9.92 -9.23
N VAL A 448 22.52 10.28 -10.11
CA VAL A 448 22.76 11.10 -11.28
C VAL A 448 22.36 12.54 -10.93
N ASP A 449 23.31 13.33 -10.43
CA ASP A 449 23.05 14.56 -9.64
C ASP A 449 24.25 15.55 -9.68
N THR A 450 24.47 16.37 -8.64
CA THR A 450 25.58 17.33 -8.50
C THR A 450 26.93 16.73 -8.13
N GLY A 451 27.00 15.41 -7.89
CA GLY A 451 28.18 14.72 -7.38
C GLY A 451 27.94 14.17 -5.98
N VAL A 452 28.97 13.53 -5.39
CA VAL A 452 28.89 12.99 -4.03
C VAL A 452 30.20 13.20 -3.30
N ASP A 453 30.14 13.80 -2.11
CA ASP A 453 31.28 13.83 -1.20
C ASP A 453 31.49 12.46 -0.53
N HIS A 454 32.43 11.70 -1.10
CA HIS A 454 32.81 10.39 -0.61
C HIS A 454 33.82 10.45 0.54
N THR A 455 34.29 11.63 0.96
CA THR A 455 35.26 11.78 2.06
C THR A 455 34.59 11.69 3.43
N LEU A 456 33.29 11.99 3.50
CA LEU A 456 32.47 11.88 4.71
C LEU A 456 32.48 10.46 5.26
N ALA A 457 32.61 10.30 6.58
CA ALA A 457 32.76 9.02 7.25
C ALA A 457 31.61 8.06 6.90
N ASP A 458 30.38 8.57 6.89
CA ASP A 458 29.15 7.83 6.54
C ASP A 458 29.09 7.37 5.09
N LEU A 459 29.78 8.04 4.17
CA LEU A 459 29.77 7.73 2.74
C LEU A 459 31.06 7.06 2.25
N SER A 460 32.14 7.14 3.02
CA SER A 460 33.50 6.70 2.65
C SER A 460 33.60 5.23 2.22
N GLY A 461 32.74 4.36 2.78
CA GLY A 461 32.65 2.95 2.41
C GLY A 461 31.52 2.62 1.43
N ALA A 462 30.59 3.55 1.19
CA ALA A 462 29.39 3.34 0.40
C ALA A 462 29.52 3.83 -1.05
N VAL A 463 30.41 4.78 -1.32
CA VAL A 463 30.55 5.39 -2.65
C VAL A 463 31.64 4.71 -3.49
N LYS A 464 31.30 4.34 -4.74
CA LYS A 464 32.23 3.81 -5.75
C LYS A 464 33.04 4.94 -6.40
N LYS A 465 33.85 5.64 -5.60
CA LYS A 465 34.57 6.86 -6.02
C LYS A 465 35.41 6.69 -7.28
N ASP A 466 36.06 5.54 -7.46
CA ASP A 466 36.94 5.28 -8.62
C ASP A 466 36.17 4.94 -9.91
N GLU A 467 34.86 4.71 -9.81
CA GLU A 467 33.98 4.46 -10.95
C GLU A 467 33.07 5.66 -11.28
N GLY A 468 33.15 6.73 -10.48
CA GLY A 468 32.42 7.97 -10.69
C GLY A 468 32.77 8.67 -12.00
N TYR A 469 31.83 9.45 -12.51
CA TYR A 469 32.07 10.27 -13.70
C TYR A 469 31.36 11.61 -13.61
N ASN A 470 32.03 12.65 -14.09
CA ASN A 470 31.56 14.03 -14.10
C ASN A 470 31.44 14.52 -15.55
N TYR A 471 30.20 14.72 -15.98
CA TYR A 471 29.86 15.19 -17.33
C TYR A 471 29.92 16.72 -17.48
N ILE A 472 29.96 17.47 -16.38
CA ILE A 472 30.21 18.93 -16.37
C ILE A 472 31.68 19.20 -16.68
N GLY A 473 32.57 18.64 -15.86
CA GLY A 473 34.02 18.77 -16.01
C GLY A 473 34.67 17.78 -16.98
N ARG A 474 33.88 16.83 -17.51
CA ARG A 474 34.29 15.76 -18.45
C ARG A 474 35.50 14.96 -17.97
N ASN A 475 35.46 14.53 -16.72
CA ASN A 475 36.53 13.79 -16.06
C ASN A 475 35.94 12.80 -15.03
N THR A 476 36.79 12.07 -14.30
CA THR A 476 36.34 11.08 -13.31
C THR A 476 36.09 11.65 -11.92
N ASN A 477 36.34 12.95 -11.71
CA ASN A 477 36.11 13.61 -10.43
C ASN A 477 34.63 13.98 -10.28
N ALA A 478 33.87 13.08 -9.66
CA ALA A 478 32.45 13.24 -9.35
C ALA A 478 32.19 13.79 -7.93
N MET A 479 33.12 14.58 -7.38
CA MET A 479 32.94 15.30 -6.12
C MET A 479 31.78 16.30 -6.22
N ASP A 480 31.08 16.49 -5.11
CA ASP A 480 29.97 17.43 -5.02
C ASP A 480 30.45 18.84 -4.68
N ASP A 481 30.01 19.81 -5.47
CA ASP A 481 30.32 21.24 -5.32
C ASP A 481 29.04 22.08 -5.10
N ASN A 482 27.91 21.43 -4.86
CA ASN A 482 26.62 22.06 -4.57
C ASN A 482 26.04 21.59 -3.23
N GLY A 483 26.05 20.27 -3.01
CA GLY A 483 25.58 19.61 -1.81
C GLY A 483 24.32 18.77 -1.96
N HIS A 484 23.52 19.00 -3.01
CA HIS A 484 22.29 18.26 -3.26
C HIS A 484 22.54 16.74 -3.48
N GLY A 485 23.51 16.36 -4.30
CA GLY A 485 23.82 14.96 -4.59
C GLY A 485 24.39 14.19 -3.39
N THR A 486 25.15 14.86 -2.52
CA THR A 486 25.61 14.30 -1.23
C THR A 486 24.43 14.06 -0.28
N HIS A 487 23.48 14.99 -0.23
CA HIS A 487 22.26 14.86 0.58
C HIS A 487 21.40 13.67 0.13
N VAL A 488 21.15 13.58 -1.18
CA VAL A 488 20.47 12.44 -1.80
C VAL A 488 21.18 11.11 -1.49
N SER A 489 22.52 11.09 -1.56
CA SER A 489 23.32 9.88 -1.29
C SER A 489 23.30 9.47 0.17
N GLY A 490 23.29 10.44 1.10
CA GLY A 490 23.17 10.22 2.54
C GLY A 490 21.87 9.51 2.90
N ILE A 491 20.73 9.97 2.35
CA ILE A 491 19.42 9.32 2.53
C ILE A 491 19.47 7.83 2.11
N ILE A 492 20.14 7.54 0.99
CA ILE A 492 20.19 6.18 0.44
C ILE A 492 21.11 5.28 1.27
N ALA A 493 22.35 5.71 1.51
CA ALA A 493 23.45 4.80 1.82
C ALA A 493 24.43 5.28 2.91
N ALA A 494 24.12 6.34 3.67
CA ALA A 494 24.91 6.67 4.85
C ALA A 494 25.03 5.44 5.77
N ALA A 495 26.25 5.15 6.22
CA ALA A 495 26.51 4.06 7.14
C ALA A 495 25.76 4.30 8.45
N ALA A 496 25.11 3.26 8.97
CA ALA A 496 24.38 3.32 10.23
C ALA A 496 25.19 2.65 11.35
N ASP A 497 24.91 3.03 12.59
CA ASP A 497 25.52 2.49 13.81
C ASP A 497 27.06 2.61 13.82
N ASN A 498 27.59 3.68 13.21
CA ASN A 498 29.01 3.98 13.20
C ASN A 498 29.37 5.18 14.11
N HIS A 499 28.38 5.74 14.82
CA HIS A 499 28.45 6.91 15.70
C HIS A 499 28.59 8.24 14.99
N TYR A 500 28.75 8.26 13.67
CA TYR A 500 28.83 9.48 12.90
C TYR A 500 27.41 9.93 12.51
N SER A 501 27.23 11.25 12.48
CA SER A 501 26.08 11.99 11.92
C SER A 501 24.74 11.23 11.87
N MET A 502 24.46 10.49 10.79
CA MET A 502 23.12 9.98 10.47
C MET A 502 23.09 8.57 9.85
N ALA A 503 21.92 7.94 9.80
CA ALA A 503 21.73 6.63 9.18
C ALA A 503 21.07 6.69 7.79
N GLY A 504 21.60 5.96 6.83
CA GLY A 504 20.97 5.73 5.52
C GLY A 504 19.95 4.60 5.54
N ILE A 505 19.11 4.53 4.50
CA ILE A 505 18.03 3.53 4.41
C ILE A 505 18.55 2.14 4.03
N ASN A 506 19.56 2.05 3.16
CA ASN A 506 20.04 0.79 2.61
C ASN A 506 21.56 0.63 2.82
N ALA A 507 21.94 -0.03 3.92
CA ALA A 507 23.33 -0.36 4.24
C ALA A 507 24.02 -1.32 3.23
N HIS A 508 23.25 -1.94 2.33
CA HIS A 508 23.77 -2.82 1.26
C HIS A 508 23.85 -2.12 -0.10
N ALA A 509 23.55 -0.82 -0.17
CA ALA A 509 23.72 -0.04 -1.38
C ALA A 509 25.19 0.37 -1.57
N LYS A 510 25.64 0.39 -2.82
CA LYS A 510 26.81 1.17 -3.25
C LYS A 510 26.39 2.29 -4.17
N ILE A 511 26.78 3.50 -3.86
CA ILE A 511 26.50 4.68 -4.66
C ILE A 511 27.48 4.75 -5.82
N LEU A 512 26.98 4.77 -7.05
CA LEU A 512 27.75 5.17 -8.23
C LEU A 512 27.49 6.68 -8.48
N PRO A 513 28.46 7.56 -8.18
CA PRO A 513 28.27 9.00 -8.36
C PRO A 513 28.40 9.38 -9.83
N VAL A 514 27.36 10.00 -10.39
CA VAL A 514 27.34 10.46 -11.79
C VAL A 514 26.96 11.93 -11.81
N LYS A 515 27.96 12.82 -11.85
CA LYS A 515 27.75 14.27 -11.83
C LYS A 515 27.29 14.77 -13.19
N VAL A 516 26.03 15.21 -13.26
CA VAL A 516 25.39 15.79 -14.44
C VAL A 516 24.81 17.18 -14.19
N LEU A 517 24.84 17.64 -12.94
CA LEU A 517 24.46 18.98 -12.51
C LEU A 517 25.71 19.75 -12.05
N ASP A 518 25.77 21.04 -12.36
CA ASP A 518 26.84 21.95 -11.96
C ASP A 518 26.68 22.44 -10.51
N SER A 519 27.55 23.35 -10.06
CA SER A 519 27.55 23.88 -8.70
C SER A 519 26.30 24.69 -8.34
N SER A 520 25.49 25.09 -9.34
CA SER A 520 24.19 25.74 -9.12
C SER A 520 23.03 24.74 -9.03
N GLY A 521 23.29 23.44 -9.24
CA GLY A 521 22.26 22.41 -9.36
C GLY A 521 21.61 22.34 -10.75
N SER A 522 22.19 23.00 -11.76
CA SER A 522 21.67 23.04 -13.13
C SER A 522 22.39 22.04 -14.03
N GLY A 523 21.70 21.44 -15.00
CA GLY A 523 22.37 20.54 -15.95
C GLY A 523 21.62 20.39 -17.26
N ASP A 524 22.37 19.97 -18.29
CA ASP A 524 21.87 19.86 -19.65
C ASP A 524 21.28 18.47 -19.94
N THR A 525 20.26 18.44 -20.80
CA THR A 525 19.60 17.21 -21.26
C THR A 525 20.58 16.16 -21.79
N GLU A 526 21.63 16.58 -22.51
CA GLU A 526 22.68 15.70 -23.03
C GLU A 526 23.45 14.99 -21.91
N GLN A 527 23.88 15.74 -20.90
CA GLN A 527 24.68 15.24 -19.78
C GLN A 527 23.87 14.25 -18.95
N ILE A 528 22.60 14.56 -18.70
CA ILE A 528 21.67 13.67 -17.98
C ILE A 528 21.48 12.36 -18.77
N ALA A 529 21.29 12.44 -20.09
CA ALA A 529 21.14 11.25 -20.94
C ALA A 529 22.39 10.35 -20.91
N TYR A 530 23.59 10.95 -21.03
CA TYR A 530 24.84 10.22 -20.89
C TYR A 530 25.03 9.64 -19.50
N GLY A 531 24.64 10.37 -18.46
CA GLY A 531 24.68 9.90 -17.09
C GLY A 531 23.83 8.65 -16.87
N ILE A 532 22.61 8.62 -17.40
CA ILE A 532 21.71 7.45 -17.35
C ILE A 532 22.35 6.25 -18.06
N ILE A 533 22.82 6.42 -19.29
CA ILE A 533 23.44 5.33 -20.07
C ILE A 533 24.69 4.81 -19.36
N TYR A 534 25.54 5.71 -18.87
CA TYR A 534 26.75 5.37 -18.13
C TYR A 534 26.44 4.57 -16.86
N ALA A 535 25.44 4.99 -16.09
CA ALA A 535 24.99 4.28 -14.90
C ALA A 535 24.60 2.83 -15.22
N VAL A 536 23.79 2.64 -16.27
CA VAL A 536 23.38 1.31 -16.74
C VAL A 536 24.60 0.46 -17.14
N ASP A 537 25.50 1.02 -17.93
CA ASP A 537 26.68 0.31 -18.46
C ASP A 537 27.70 -0.03 -17.35
N ARG A 538 27.72 0.73 -16.26
CA ARG A 538 28.49 0.45 -15.04
C ARG A 538 27.78 -0.47 -14.04
N GLY A 539 26.66 -1.06 -14.45
CA GLY A 539 25.99 -2.13 -13.70
C GLY A 539 25.08 -1.65 -12.58
N ALA A 540 24.68 -0.37 -12.60
CA ALA A 540 23.63 0.12 -11.70
C ALA A 540 22.36 -0.73 -11.86
N LYS A 541 21.71 -1.05 -10.74
CA LYS A 541 20.42 -1.74 -10.69
C LYS A 541 19.27 -0.79 -10.42
N VAL A 542 19.58 0.34 -9.78
CA VAL A 542 18.66 1.46 -9.57
C VAL A 542 19.36 2.75 -10.00
N ILE A 543 18.64 3.67 -10.62
CA ILE A 543 19.08 5.03 -10.92
C ILE A 543 18.14 6.00 -10.21
N ASN A 544 18.69 6.88 -9.38
CA ASN A 544 17.98 7.97 -8.76
C ASN A 544 18.18 9.26 -9.57
N LEU A 545 17.07 9.88 -9.96
CA LEU A 545 17.02 11.15 -10.68
C LEU A 545 16.23 12.16 -9.85
N SER A 546 16.89 12.76 -8.85
CA SER A 546 16.35 13.83 -8.02
C SER A 546 16.41 15.18 -8.75
N LEU A 547 15.90 15.19 -9.98
CA LEU A 547 15.93 16.33 -10.91
C LEU A 547 14.65 16.31 -11.77
N GLY A 548 14.30 17.47 -12.33
CA GLY A 548 13.10 17.62 -13.14
C GLY A 548 13.23 18.73 -14.17
N GLY A 549 12.46 18.63 -15.23
CA GLY A 549 12.43 19.61 -16.31
C GLY A 549 11.38 19.27 -17.38
N PRO A 550 11.43 19.95 -18.55
CA PRO A 550 10.49 19.69 -19.63
C PRO A 550 10.73 18.33 -20.31
N TYR A 551 9.72 17.82 -21.02
CA TYR A 551 9.82 16.57 -21.77
C TYR A 551 11.01 16.56 -22.75
N SER A 552 11.76 15.47 -22.75
CA SER A 552 12.86 15.24 -23.70
C SER A 552 12.77 13.84 -24.31
N ARG A 553 12.74 13.79 -25.65
CA ARG A 553 12.80 12.52 -26.39
C ARG A 553 14.13 11.79 -26.21
N VAL A 554 15.23 12.53 -26.03
CA VAL A 554 16.56 11.94 -25.86
C VAL A 554 16.63 11.20 -24.53
N LEU A 555 16.12 11.83 -23.47
CA LEU A 555 16.02 11.19 -22.16
C LEU A 555 15.05 10.00 -22.21
N GLU A 556 13.96 10.06 -22.98
CA GLU A 556 13.04 8.92 -23.13
C GLU A 556 13.75 7.68 -23.72
N TYR A 557 14.65 7.87 -24.67
CA TYR A 557 15.48 6.78 -25.18
C TYR A 557 16.47 6.25 -24.14
N ALA A 558 17.06 7.12 -23.31
CA ALA A 558 17.95 6.70 -22.23
C ALA A 558 17.20 5.91 -21.14
N LEU A 559 15.99 6.34 -20.78
CA LEU A 559 15.11 5.64 -19.84
C LEU A 559 14.62 4.30 -20.42
N GLN A 560 14.26 4.26 -21.70
CA GLN A 560 13.97 3.02 -22.41
C GLN A 560 15.16 2.07 -22.37
N TYR A 561 16.38 2.56 -22.62
CA TYR A 561 17.60 1.75 -22.54
C TYR A 561 17.80 1.15 -21.14
N ALA A 562 17.62 1.95 -20.09
CA ALA A 562 17.65 1.46 -18.71
C ALA A 562 16.62 0.35 -18.47
N ALA A 563 15.38 0.54 -18.93
CA ALA A 563 14.33 -0.47 -18.80
C ALA A 563 14.62 -1.76 -19.58
N GLU A 564 15.17 -1.67 -20.80
CA GLU A 564 15.59 -2.84 -21.61
C GLU A 564 16.75 -3.61 -20.98
N LYS A 565 17.55 -2.95 -20.14
CA LYS A 565 18.63 -3.56 -19.34
C LYS A 565 18.18 -3.99 -17.94
N ASN A 566 16.89 -3.92 -17.66
CA ASN A 566 16.27 -4.26 -16.37
C ASN A 566 16.80 -3.42 -15.20
N VAL A 567 17.07 -2.13 -15.45
CA VAL A 567 17.44 -1.16 -14.43
C VAL A 567 16.21 -0.38 -14.01
N THR A 568 15.98 -0.28 -12.70
CA THR A 568 14.86 0.49 -12.14
C THR A 568 15.23 1.96 -12.08
N VAL A 569 14.40 2.85 -12.62
CA VAL A 569 14.62 4.30 -12.53
C VAL A 569 13.59 4.90 -11.57
N VAL A 570 14.05 5.76 -10.67
CA VAL A 570 13.21 6.50 -9.71
C VAL A 570 13.48 7.99 -9.93
N ALA A 571 12.43 8.79 -10.05
CA ALA A 571 12.55 10.20 -10.39
C ALA A 571 11.58 11.09 -9.57
N ALA A 572 12.03 12.30 -9.27
CA ALA A 572 11.27 13.30 -8.51
C ALA A 572 10.13 13.92 -9.35
N SER A 573 8.93 14.04 -8.80
CA SER A 573 7.76 14.52 -9.56
C SER A 573 7.79 16.02 -9.89
N GLY A 574 8.55 16.83 -9.15
CA GLY A 574 8.63 18.30 -9.29
C GLY A 574 8.10 19.03 -8.06
N ASN A 575 8.47 20.32 -7.94
CA ASN A 575 8.27 21.12 -6.72
C ASN A 575 7.40 22.39 -6.95
N ASP A 576 6.53 22.38 -7.95
CA ASP A 576 5.71 23.54 -8.36
C ASP A 576 4.29 23.54 -7.75
N GLY A 577 3.93 22.50 -6.99
CA GLY A 577 2.55 22.28 -6.52
C GLY A 577 1.55 22.14 -7.66
N SER A 578 2.00 21.62 -8.82
CA SER A 578 1.23 21.56 -10.06
C SER A 578 0.69 20.15 -10.35
N SER A 579 -0.41 20.06 -11.09
CA SER A 579 -0.94 18.81 -11.65
C SER A 579 -0.11 18.23 -12.81
N ASP A 580 0.96 18.93 -13.20
CA ASP A 580 1.89 18.52 -14.26
C ASP A 580 3.15 17.90 -13.65
N ILE A 581 3.33 16.60 -13.89
CA ILE A 581 4.51 15.86 -13.41
C ILE A 581 5.70 16.18 -14.30
N SER A 582 6.79 16.63 -13.66
CA SER A 582 8.05 16.95 -14.32
C SER A 582 8.64 15.73 -15.04
N TYR A 583 9.38 15.99 -16.11
CA TYR A 583 10.14 14.95 -16.80
C TYR A 583 11.55 14.87 -16.17
N PRO A 584 12.11 13.68 -15.88
CA PRO A 584 11.76 12.35 -16.36
C PRO A 584 10.70 11.57 -15.57
N ALA A 585 10.19 12.07 -14.45
CA ALA A 585 9.22 11.34 -13.62
C ALA A 585 7.91 10.99 -14.34
N SER A 586 7.45 11.81 -15.29
CA SER A 586 6.28 11.50 -16.12
C SER A 586 6.50 10.39 -17.16
N SER A 587 7.72 9.85 -17.30
CA SER A 587 8.00 8.73 -18.20
C SER A 587 7.48 7.41 -17.63
N ARG A 588 6.88 6.57 -18.48
CA ARG A 588 6.41 5.22 -18.09
C ARG A 588 7.51 4.25 -17.61
N TYR A 589 8.77 4.62 -17.86
CA TYR A 589 9.97 3.87 -17.50
C TYR A 589 10.56 4.29 -16.16
N ALA A 590 10.09 5.39 -15.57
CA ALA A 590 10.46 5.84 -14.24
C ALA A 590 9.34 5.54 -13.24
N ILE A 591 9.73 5.35 -11.98
CA ILE A 591 8.82 5.41 -10.83
C ILE A 591 8.76 6.88 -10.41
N SER A 592 7.60 7.50 -10.57
CA SER A 592 7.34 8.91 -10.24
C SER A 592 7.05 9.09 -8.75
N VAL A 593 7.84 9.94 -8.08
CA VAL A 593 7.80 10.10 -6.61
C VAL A 593 7.52 11.54 -6.20
N GLY A 594 6.38 11.74 -5.54
CA GLY A 594 6.03 12.99 -4.87
C GLY A 594 6.43 13.00 -3.39
N ALA A 595 6.23 14.14 -2.70
CA ALA A 595 6.70 14.37 -1.34
C ALA A 595 5.58 14.38 -0.30
N THR A 596 5.85 13.83 0.88
CA THR A 596 5.04 14.01 2.10
C THR A 596 5.83 14.66 3.22
N ASN A 597 5.12 15.25 4.19
CA ASN A 597 5.70 15.80 5.41
C ASN A 597 5.52 14.89 6.64
N HIS A 598 6.05 15.32 7.79
CA HIS A 598 6.02 14.59 9.05
C HIS A 598 4.61 14.40 9.66
N LEU A 599 3.59 15.04 9.07
CA LEU A 599 2.17 14.91 9.43
C LEU A 599 1.42 13.92 8.55
N ASP A 600 2.12 13.19 7.66
CA ASP A 600 1.53 12.28 6.68
C ASP A 600 0.54 12.98 5.74
N LEU A 601 0.90 14.19 5.32
CA LEU A 601 0.22 14.95 4.28
C LEU A 601 1.15 15.06 3.07
N VAL A 602 0.57 15.04 1.87
CA VAL A 602 1.31 15.42 0.66
C VAL A 602 1.74 16.88 0.80
N SER A 603 3.02 17.14 0.52
CA SER A 603 3.59 18.46 0.63
C SER A 603 2.98 19.40 -0.41
N ASP A 604 2.73 20.65 -0.03
CA ASP A 604 2.08 21.66 -0.87
C ASP A 604 2.84 21.98 -2.16
N TYR A 605 4.17 21.92 -2.13
CA TYR A 605 5.02 22.06 -3.30
C TYR A 605 5.05 20.80 -4.20
N SER A 606 4.60 19.64 -3.74
CA SER A 606 4.77 18.40 -4.51
C SER A 606 3.90 18.42 -5.77
N ASN A 607 4.51 18.25 -6.95
CA ASN A 607 3.72 18.03 -8.16
C ASN A 607 2.94 16.71 -8.03
N TYR A 608 1.72 16.75 -8.52
CA TYR A 608 0.71 15.71 -8.48
C TYR A 608 0.13 15.49 -9.88
N GLY A 609 -0.78 14.54 -10.06
CA GLY A 609 -1.51 14.35 -11.32
C GLY A 609 -1.39 12.96 -11.92
N LYS A 610 -1.88 12.82 -13.16
CA LYS A 610 -1.89 11.56 -13.90
C LYS A 610 -0.46 11.09 -14.18
N GLY A 611 -0.10 9.91 -13.67
CA GLY A 611 1.23 9.33 -13.85
C GLY A 611 2.12 9.42 -12.60
N LEU A 612 1.63 9.97 -11.50
CA LEU A 612 2.30 9.90 -10.21
C LEU A 612 2.16 8.48 -9.68
N ASP A 613 3.24 7.79 -9.35
CA ASP A 613 3.13 6.41 -8.86
C ASP A 613 2.89 6.38 -7.36
N MET A 614 3.64 7.17 -6.60
CA MET A 614 3.56 7.17 -5.14
C MET A 614 4.18 8.44 -4.54
N VAL A 615 4.06 8.58 -3.22
CA VAL A 615 4.73 9.62 -2.46
C VAL A 615 5.66 9.04 -1.39
N ALA A 616 6.64 9.82 -0.94
CA ALA A 616 7.56 9.44 0.14
C ALA A 616 7.99 10.67 0.95
N PRO A 617 8.58 10.50 2.15
CA PRO A 617 9.06 11.62 2.96
C PRO A 617 9.98 12.58 2.18
N GLY A 618 9.59 13.85 2.08
CA GLY A 618 10.31 14.85 1.30
C GLY A 618 10.42 16.23 1.94
N THR A 619 9.68 16.55 3.01
CA THR A 619 9.80 17.83 3.73
C THR A 619 10.68 17.71 4.97
N ASP A 620 11.56 18.67 5.19
CA ASP A 620 12.46 18.77 6.34
C ASP A 620 13.21 17.45 6.55
N ILE A 621 13.85 16.96 5.49
CA ILE A 621 14.62 15.71 5.51
C ILE A 621 16.07 16.06 5.88
N PRO A 622 16.56 15.64 7.06
CA PRO A 622 17.95 15.84 7.43
C PRO A 622 18.85 14.87 6.66
N SER A 623 19.86 15.40 5.97
CA SER A 623 20.93 14.57 5.40
C SER A 623 22.24 15.32 5.22
N LEU A 624 23.30 14.58 4.90
CA LEU A 624 24.68 15.07 4.80
C LEU A 624 24.85 16.05 3.64
N VAL A 625 25.69 17.07 3.85
CA VAL A 625 26.20 17.96 2.80
C VAL A 625 27.74 17.95 2.81
N PRO A 626 28.42 18.44 1.76
CA PRO A 626 29.89 18.33 1.61
C PRO A 626 30.69 18.98 2.73
N ASP A 627 30.14 19.99 3.40
CA ASP A 627 30.79 20.61 4.56
C ASP A 627 30.70 19.76 5.84
N GLY A 628 30.16 18.54 5.76
CA GLY A 628 30.05 17.60 6.87
C GLY A 628 28.86 17.83 7.78
N ASN A 629 28.11 18.92 7.64
CA ASN A 629 26.88 19.08 8.39
C ASN A 629 25.80 18.11 7.90
N VAL A 630 24.87 17.83 8.79
CA VAL A 630 23.53 17.37 8.40
C VAL A 630 22.65 18.61 8.28
N THR A 631 21.91 18.69 7.19
CA THR A 631 21.07 19.84 6.84
C THR A 631 19.66 19.38 6.46
N TYR A 632 18.64 20.10 6.92
CA TYR A 632 17.27 19.89 6.47
C TYR A 632 17.10 20.42 5.05
N MET A 633 16.64 19.56 4.13
CA MET A 633 16.19 19.97 2.80
C MET A 633 14.77 19.48 2.55
N SER A 634 14.02 20.25 1.75
CA SER A 634 12.65 19.95 1.36
C SER A 634 12.55 19.84 -0.16
N GLY A 635 11.90 18.79 -0.65
CA GLY A 635 11.64 18.58 -2.07
C GLY A 635 11.26 17.15 -2.42
N THR A 636 10.64 16.98 -3.59
CA THR A 636 10.46 15.65 -4.21
C THR A 636 11.81 14.98 -4.52
N SER A 637 12.88 15.78 -4.63
CA SER A 637 14.28 15.35 -4.65
C SER A 637 14.72 14.57 -3.41
N MET A 638 14.14 14.84 -2.23
CA MET A 638 14.42 14.09 -1.00
C MET A 638 13.49 12.88 -0.86
N ALA A 639 12.31 12.92 -1.48
CA ALA A 639 11.39 11.78 -1.53
C ALA A 639 11.88 10.65 -2.45
N SER A 640 12.39 10.99 -3.63
CA SER A 640 12.94 10.04 -4.62
C SER A 640 13.98 9.06 -4.05
N PRO A 641 15.02 9.49 -3.29
CA PRO A 641 16.03 8.60 -2.73
C PRO A 641 15.48 7.61 -1.69
N HIS A 642 14.39 7.94 -1.00
CA HIS A 642 13.73 6.97 -0.12
C HIS A 642 13.21 5.77 -0.93
N VAL A 643 12.56 6.03 -2.06
CA VAL A 643 12.06 4.97 -2.95
C VAL A 643 13.22 4.24 -3.64
N ALA A 644 14.25 4.95 -4.09
CA ALA A 644 15.44 4.35 -4.70
C ALA A 644 16.18 3.40 -3.73
N ALA A 645 16.31 3.78 -2.47
CA ALA A 645 16.95 2.95 -1.44
C ALA A 645 16.18 1.63 -1.21
N VAL A 646 14.85 1.71 -1.09
CA VAL A 646 13.99 0.52 -0.90
C VAL A 646 13.94 -0.34 -2.16
N ALA A 647 13.90 0.25 -3.35
CA ALA A 647 14.04 -0.47 -4.61
C ALA A 647 15.36 -1.26 -4.67
N GLY A 648 16.46 -0.62 -4.25
CA GLY A 648 17.76 -1.27 -4.15
C GLY A 648 17.76 -2.41 -3.14
N LEU A 649 17.06 -2.26 -2.02
CA LEU A 649 16.97 -3.29 -0.99
C LEU A 649 16.14 -4.50 -1.44
N LEU A 650 15.04 -4.28 -2.17
CA LEU A 650 14.28 -5.36 -2.81
C LEU A 650 15.15 -6.17 -3.78
N LEU A 651 16.04 -5.49 -4.51
CA LEU A 651 17.00 -6.10 -5.43
C LEU A 651 18.16 -6.79 -4.69
N SER A 652 18.58 -6.27 -3.53
CA SER A 652 19.53 -6.94 -2.64
C SER A 652 19.01 -8.29 -2.14
N GLU A 653 17.71 -8.39 -1.81
CA GLU A 653 17.07 -9.65 -1.41
C GLU A 653 16.75 -10.55 -2.61
N ASN A 654 16.31 -9.99 -3.74
CA ASN A 654 16.04 -10.73 -4.97
C ASN A 654 16.53 -9.99 -6.23
N PRO A 655 17.77 -10.26 -6.69
CA PRO A 655 18.37 -9.60 -7.86
C PRO A 655 17.66 -9.88 -9.20
N SER A 656 16.71 -10.83 -9.24
CA SER A 656 15.99 -11.19 -10.47
C SER A 656 14.73 -10.35 -10.72
N LEU A 657 14.35 -9.51 -9.75
CA LEU A 657 13.19 -8.62 -9.89
C LEU A 657 13.38 -7.69 -11.08
N GLN A 658 12.34 -7.62 -11.91
CA GLN A 658 12.26 -6.68 -13.04
C GLN A 658 11.74 -5.32 -12.56
N PRO A 659 12.02 -4.21 -13.25
CA PRO A 659 11.59 -2.87 -12.83
C PRO A 659 10.09 -2.78 -12.50
N LYS A 660 9.22 -3.33 -13.37
CA LYS A 660 7.77 -3.36 -13.11
C LYS A 660 7.34 -4.23 -11.93
N GLN A 661 8.14 -5.21 -11.53
CA GLN A 661 7.90 -5.99 -10.31
C GLN A 661 8.31 -5.20 -9.07
N VAL A 662 9.41 -4.43 -9.14
CA VAL A 662 9.84 -3.53 -8.06
C VAL A 662 8.80 -2.44 -7.83
N GLU A 663 8.41 -1.72 -8.89
CA GLU A 663 7.33 -0.72 -8.87
C GLU A 663 6.05 -1.30 -8.26
N LYS A 664 5.62 -2.48 -8.72
CA LYS A 664 4.43 -3.15 -8.21
C LYS A 664 4.52 -3.47 -6.71
N LEU A 665 5.67 -3.94 -6.23
CA LEU A 665 5.86 -4.22 -4.80
C LEU A 665 5.77 -2.96 -3.96
N LEU A 666 6.35 -1.85 -4.45
CA LEU A 666 6.32 -0.56 -3.77
C LEU A 666 4.90 0.02 -3.73
N THR A 667 4.18 0.00 -4.86
CA THR A 667 2.84 0.60 -4.98
C THR A 667 1.74 -0.25 -4.34
N GLU A 668 1.77 -1.59 -4.45
CA GLU A 668 0.76 -2.46 -3.79
C GLU A 668 0.89 -2.47 -2.27
N THR A 669 2.05 -2.10 -1.72
CA THR A 669 2.30 -2.05 -0.27
C THR A 669 2.23 -0.65 0.33
N ALA A 670 2.05 0.37 -0.50
CA ALA A 670 1.95 1.75 -0.08
C ALA A 670 0.86 1.96 0.99
N ALA A 671 1.18 2.81 1.96
CA ALA A 671 0.27 3.25 3.00
C ALA A 671 -0.67 4.32 2.44
N ASP A 672 -1.94 4.29 2.82
CA ASP A 672 -2.87 5.35 2.43
C ASP A 672 -2.47 6.64 3.17
N VAL A 673 -2.37 7.75 2.44
CA VAL A 673 -2.08 9.07 3.01
C VAL A 673 -3.40 9.75 3.36
N ALA A 674 -3.44 10.48 4.48
CA ALA A 674 -4.66 11.16 4.91
C ALA A 674 -5.00 12.32 3.98
N PHE A 675 -5.80 12.06 2.95
CA PHE A 675 -6.49 13.10 2.18
C PHE A 675 -7.96 12.68 2.02
N ALA A 676 -8.82 13.24 2.86
CA ALA A 676 -10.25 13.17 2.62
C ALA A 676 -10.61 14.37 1.74
N GLU A 677 -10.65 14.18 0.42
CA GLU A 677 -11.30 15.18 -0.44
C GLU A 677 -12.76 15.31 -0.01
N GLN A 678 -13.10 16.45 0.58
CA GLN A 678 -14.47 16.92 0.69
C GLN A 678 -14.71 18.23 -0.06
N ASP A 679 -13.68 18.75 -0.74
CA ASP A 679 -13.65 20.07 -1.39
C ASP A 679 -13.46 20.01 -2.90
N ASN A 680 -13.87 18.91 -3.55
CA ASN A 680 -14.06 18.92 -4.99
C ASN A 680 -15.55 19.18 -5.30
N PRO A 681 -16.00 20.44 -5.46
CA PRO A 681 -17.28 20.70 -6.08
C PRO A 681 -17.15 20.36 -7.57
N GLY A 682 -17.20 19.07 -7.89
CA GLY A 682 -17.47 18.59 -9.23
C GLY A 682 -18.91 18.91 -9.60
N SER A 683 -19.26 20.18 -9.73
CA SER A 683 -20.52 20.66 -10.30
C SER A 683 -20.43 22.16 -10.54
N ASP A 684 -19.73 22.60 -11.60
CA ASP A 684 -20.05 23.82 -12.37
C ASP A 684 -19.04 24.00 -13.53
N PHE A 685 -18.71 22.92 -14.26
CA PHE A 685 -18.02 23.04 -15.54
C PHE A 685 -18.97 22.68 -16.69
N ASP A 686 -19.05 23.63 -17.61
CA ASP A 686 -19.82 23.75 -18.84
C ASP A 686 -19.90 22.44 -19.67
N ASP A 687 -21.06 22.22 -20.29
CA ASP A 687 -21.55 20.98 -20.92
C ASP A 687 -20.82 20.61 -22.24
N GLY A 688 -19.48 20.60 -22.23
CA GLY A 688 -18.67 20.40 -23.43
C GLY A 688 -17.33 19.66 -23.28
N PHE A 689 -16.88 19.34 -22.06
CA PHE A 689 -15.63 18.58 -21.85
C PHE A 689 -15.92 17.10 -21.59
N GLU A 690 -15.08 16.21 -22.15
CA GLU A 690 -15.13 14.77 -21.84
C GLU A 690 -15.09 14.56 -20.32
N GLU A 691 -15.97 13.70 -19.79
CA GLU A 691 -15.96 13.33 -18.36
C GLU A 691 -14.52 12.95 -17.96
N PRO A 692 -13.93 13.55 -16.92
CA PRO A 692 -12.59 13.20 -16.50
C PRO A 692 -12.52 11.70 -16.17
N GLU A 693 -11.52 11.00 -16.69
CA GLU A 693 -11.27 9.59 -16.36
C GLU A 693 -11.13 9.47 -14.84
N LEU A 694 -12.08 8.80 -14.18
CA LEU A 694 -11.98 8.52 -12.75
C LEU A 694 -10.71 7.70 -12.48
N PRO A 695 -9.94 8.04 -11.44
CA PRO A 695 -8.74 7.29 -11.09
C PRO A 695 -9.06 5.82 -10.78
N ALA A 696 -8.09 4.94 -10.98
CA ALA A 696 -8.23 3.53 -10.62
C ALA A 696 -8.59 3.39 -9.12
N PRO A 697 -9.40 2.41 -8.70
CA PRO A 697 -9.81 2.34 -7.31
C PRO A 697 -8.62 2.19 -6.34
N GLY A 698 -8.56 3.09 -5.36
CA GLY A 698 -7.48 3.17 -4.39
C GLY A 698 -6.26 3.93 -4.88
N TYR A 699 -6.28 4.45 -6.09
CA TYR A 699 -5.33 5.44 -6.58
C TYR A 699 -5.98 6.82 -6.51
N ASP A 700 -5.22 7.85 -6.18
CA ASP A 700 -5.64 9.23 -6.30
C ASP A 700 -4.53 10.06 -6.97
N PHE A 701 -4.91 11.19 -7.57
CA PHE A 701 -3.94 12.00 -8.32
C PHE A 701 -2.96 12.75 -7.42
N VAL A 702 -3.25 12.92 -6.13
CA VAL A 702 -2.43 13.71 -5.18
C VAL A 702 -1.31 12.86 -4.58
N SER A 703 -1.62 11.63 -4.16
CA SER A 703 -0.71 10.72 -3.46
C SER A 703 -0.31 9.49 -4.29
N GLY A 704 -0.89 9.33 -5.49
CA GLY A 704 -0.68 8.15 -6.33
C GLY A 704 -1.29 6.91 -5.68
N TRP A 705 -0.47 5.86 -5.51
CA TRP A 705 -0.87 4.67 -4.74
C TRP A 705 -0.72 4.87 -3.21
N GLY A 706 -0.15 5.99 -2.76
CA GLY A 706 0.06 6.33 -1.35
C GLY A 706 1.53 6.43 -0.95
N ARG A 707 1.81 6.54 0.35
CA ARG A 707 3.16 6.71 0.89
C ARG A 707 3.95 5.41 0.91
N LEU A 708 5.24 5.48 0.60
CA LEU A 708 6.19 4.39 0.74
C LEU A 708 6.13 3.71 2.12
N ASN A 709 6.00 2.38 2.12
CA ASN A 709 6.12 1.54 3.31
C ASN A 709 7.19 0.46 3.07
N ALA A 710 8.41 0.76 3.49
CA ALA A 710 9.57 -0.08 3.20
C ALA A 710 9.46 -1.47 3.86
N TYR A 711 8.96 -1.51 5.09
CA TYR A 711 8.78 -2.76 5.83
C TYR A 711 7.80 -3.72 5.13
N HIS A 712 6.64 -3.23 4.67
CA HIS A 712 5.68 -4.08 3.97
C HIS A 712 6.23 -4.53 2.61
N ALA A 713 6.88 -3.65 1.84
CA ALA A 713 7.47 -3.98 0.55
C ALA A 713 8.45 -5.17 0.65
N VAL A 714 9.40 -5.11 1.58
CA VAL A 714 10.39 -6.17 1.81
C VAL A 714 9.74 -7.41 2.42
N SER A 715 8.78 -7.25 3.34
CA SER A 715 8.05 -8.38 3.95
C SER A 715 7.30 -9.23 2.93
N VAL A 716 6.89 -8.69 1.78
CA VAL A 716 6.25 -9.48 0.70
C VAL A 716 7.19 -10.57 0.19
N LEU A 717 8.49 -10.27 0.04
CA LEU A 717 9.50 -11.24 -0.40
C LEU A 717 9.75 -12.30 0.68
N GLU A 718 9.94 -11.88 1.93
CA GLU A 718 10.14 -12.78 3.07
C GLU A 718 8.96 -13.76 3.25
N LEU A 719 7.74 -13.26 3.10
CA LEU A 719 6.53 -14.06 3.22
C LEU A 719 6.16 -14.79 1.92
N ASN A 720 6.90 -14.59 0.81
CA ASN A 720 6.53 -15.07 -0.53
C ASN A 720 5.03 -14.82 -0.83
N MET A 721 4.58 -13.62 -0.50
CA MET A 721 3.16 -13.28 -0.48
C MET A 721 2.68 -12.92 -1.88
N LYS A 722 1.55 -13.52 -2.31
CA LYS A 722 0.86 -13.21 -3.57
C LYS A 722 -0.64 -13.33 -3.38
N VAL A 723 -1.39 -12.38 -3.89
CA VAL A 723 -2.87 -12.40 -3.89
C VAL A 723 -3.36 -12.70 -5.30
N ASN A 724 -4.27 -13.66 -5.44
CA ASN A 724 -4.90 -13.93 -6.73
C ASN A 724 -6.03 -12.91 -6.97
N PRO A 725 -6.41 -12.65 -8.24
CA PRO A 725 -7.54 -11.79 -8.57
C PRO A 725 -8.80 -12.14 -7.78
N VAL A 726 -9.51 -11.12 -7.31
CA VAL A 726 -10.76 -11.24 -6.55
C VAL A 726 -11.89 -10.71 -7.40
N LEU A 727 -12.93 -11.51 -7.64
CA LEU A 727 -14.12 -11.07 -8.38
C LEU A 727 -15.26 -10.69 -7.43
N ASP A 728 -16.13 -9.78 -7.88
CA ASP A 728 -17.31 -9.29 -7.14
C ASP A 728 -18.23 -10.39 -6.55
N HIS A 729 -18.32 -11.54 -7.21
CA HIS A 729 -19.13 -12.69 -6.75
C HIS A 729 -18.34 -13.73 -5.94
N TYR A 730 -17.02 -13.57 -5.79
CA TYR A 730 -16.20 -14.49 -5.00
C TYR A 730 -16.48 -14.27 -3.51
N LYS A 731 -16.49 -15.38 -2.77
CA LYS A 731 -16.72 -15.42 -1.31
C LYS A 731 -15.46 -15.83 -0.55
N ALA A 732 -14.32 -15.71 -1.20
CA ALA A 732 -13.02 -15.98 -0.62
C ALA A 732 -11.93 -15.25 -1.39
N VAL A 733 -10.90 -14.83 -0.68
CA VAL A 733 -9.62 -14.39 -1.26
C VAL A 733 -8.65 -15.56 -1.17
N THR A 734 -7.91 -15.80 -2.25
CA THR A 734 -6.93 -16.88 -2.33
C THR A 734 -5.58 -16.34 -2.73
N GLY A 735 -4.53 -17.06 -2.41
CA GLY A 735 -3.19 -16.64 -2.75
C GLY A 735 -2.12 -17.55 -2.16
N LYS A 736 -0.91 -17.02 -2.09
CA LYS A 736 0.24 -17.65 -1.46
C LYS A 736 0.82 -16.78 -0.36
N ALA A 737 1.31 -17.42 0.68
CA ALA A 737 2.15 -16.85 1.72
C ALA A 737 2.95 -18.00 2.37
N LYS A 738 4.01 -17.66 3.11
CA LYS A 738 4.84 -18.62 3.83
C LYS A 738 3.97 -19.51 4.71
N SER A 739 4.26 -20.82 4.73
CA SER A 739 3.46 -21.80 5.46
C SER A 739 3.34 -21.39 6.93
N GLY A 740 2.13 -21.41 7.50
CA GLY A 740 1.87 -21.02 8.88
C GLY A 740 1.60 -19.52 9.09
N SER A 741 1.81 -18.66 8.08
CA SER A 741 1.46 -17.24 8.18
C SER A 741 -0.05 -17.05 8.36
N THR A 742 -0.43 -16.14 9.25
CA THR A 742 -1.82 -15.70 9.42
C THR A 742 -2.16 -14.72 8.30
N VAL A 743 -3.33 -14.85 7.67
CA VAL A 743 -3.78 -13.98 6.58
C VAL A 743 -5.11 -13.34 6.95
N LYS A 744 -5.18 -12.02 6.93
CA LYS A 744 -6.40 -11.22 7.16
C LYS A 744 -6.77 -10.49 5.87
N VAL A 745 -8.06 -10.37 5.60
CA VAL A 745 -8.58 -9.56 4.49
C VAL A 745 -9.40 -8.44 5.10
N LEU A 746 -9.10 -7.20 4.71
CA LEU A 746 -9.72 -5.98 5.22
C LEU A 746 -10.32 -5.16 4.08
N SER A 747 -11.36 -4.40 4.40
CA SER A 747 -11.87 -3.30 3.59
C SER A 747 -11.89 -2.06 4.45
N GLY A 748 -11.06 -1.06 4.11
CA GLY A 748 -10.70 0.00 5.06
C GLY A 748 -10.17 -0.60 6.37
N GLY A 749 -10.64 -0.09 7.51
CA GLY A 749 -10.29 -0.63 8.84
C GLY A 749 -11.01 -1.93 9.23
N LYS A 750 -11.99 -2.41 8.44
CA LYS A 750 -12.83 -3.56 8.83
C LYS A 750 -12.25 -4.89 8.35
N VAL A 751 -12.00 -5.82 9.27
CA VAL A 751 -11.65 -7.21 8.93
C VAL A 751 -12.87 -7.94 8.38
N LEU A 752 -12.76 -8.42 7.14
CA LEU A 752 -13.78 -9.22 6.44
C LEU A 752 -13.64 -10.72 6.71
N GLY A 753 -12.41 -11.18 6.96
CA GLY A 753 -12.11 -12.57 7.25
C GLY A 753 -10.65 -12.80 7.63
N THR A 754 -10.39 -13.94 8.27
CA THR A 754 -9.06 -14.39 8.68
C THR A 754 -8.88 -15.86 8.31
N GLY A 755 -7.67 -16.24 7.93
CA GLY A 755 -7.25 -17.62 7.68
C GLY A 755 -5.75 -17.79 7.91
N THR A 756 -5.22 -18.93 7.46
CA THR A 756 -3.80 -19.27 7.60
C THR A 756 -3.31 -19.92 6.30
N ALA A 757 -2.06 -19.66 5.93
CA ALA A 757 -1.41 -20.37 4.82
C ALA A 757 -1.11 -21.82 5.21
N GLY A 758 -1.62 -22.77 4.41
CA GLY A 758 -1.38 -24.20 4.63
C GLY A 758 0.06 -24.61 4.34
N LYS A 759 0.36 -25.92 4.51
CA LYS A 759 1.72 -26.48 4.31
C LYS A 759 2.30 -26.24 2.91
N SER A 760 1.44 -26.14 1.89
CA SER A 760 1.81 -25.82 0.50
C SER A 760 2.08 -24.33 0.27
N GLY A 761 1.97 -23.48 1.30
CA GLY A 761 2.05 -22.03 1.20
C GLY A 761 0.82 -21.39 0.55
N THR A 762 -0.27 -22.14 0.32
CA THR A 762 -1.51 -21.58 -0.25
C THR A 762 -2.48 -21.21 0.86
N PHE A 763 -3.13 -20.05 0.74
CA PHE A 763 -4.18 -19.63 1.66
C PHE A 763 -5.54 -19.49 0.96
N THR A 764 -6.60 -19.62 1.75
CA THR A 764 -7.98 -19.29 1.35
C THR A 764 -8.68 -18.66 2.53
N VAL A 765 -9.00 -17.37 2.43
CA VAL A 765 -9.71 -16.61 3.47
C VAL A 765 -11.14 -16.41 3.01
N LYS A 766 -12.12 -16.97 3.74
CA LYS A 766 -13.54 -16.77 3.44
C LYS A 766 -13.94 -15.35 3.79
N ILE A 767 -14.62 -14.67 2.88
CA ILE A 767 -15.15 -13.31 3.05
C ILE A 767 -16.56 -13.20 2.45
N PRO A 768 -17.37 -12.21 2.85
CA PRO A 768 -18.57 -11.83 2.09
C PRO A 768 -18.19 -11.38 0.67
N ALA A 769 -19.10 -11.53 -0.28
CA ALA A 769 -18.94 -10.94 -1.61
C ALA A 769 -18.78 -9.41 -1.49
N GLN A 770 -17.87 -8.84 -2.27
CA GLN A 770 -17.52 -7.41 -2.25
C GLN A 770 -17.97 -6.77 -3.56
N ALA A 771 -18.23 -5.46 -3.57
CA ALA A 771 -18.60 -4.77 -4.79
C ALA A 771 -17.41 -4.71 -5.75
N ALA A 772 -17.66 -4.67 -7.07
CA ALA A 772 -16.63 -4.33 -8.03
C ALA A 772 -16.05 -2.95 -7.68
N ASP A 773 -14.76 -2.75 -8.00
CA ASP A 773 -14.00 -1.52 -7.74
C ASP A 773 -13.77 -1.23 -6.25
N GLN A 774 -14.13 -2.16 -5.36
CA GLN A 774 -13.79 -2.04 -3.95
C GLN A 774 -12.33 -2.42 -3.70
N VAL A 775 -11.63 -1.59 -2.93
CA VAL A 775 -10.23 -1.82 -2.54
C VAL A 775 -10.18 -2.67 -1.27
N LEU A 776 -9.43 -3.77 -1.31
CA LEU A 776 -9.17 -4.64 -0.18
C LEU A 776 -7.69 -4.59 0.19
N ARG A 777 -7.39 -4.69 1.49
CA ARG A 777 -6.03 -4.95 2.00
C ARG A 777 -5.94 -6.40 2.47
N VAL A 778 -4.99 -7.14 1.95
CA VAL A 778 -4.68 -8.50 2.39
C VAL A 778 -3.40 -8.44 3.20
N VAL A 779 -3.49 -8.74 4.49
CA VAL A 779 -2.37 -8.68 5.42
C VAL A 779 -1.93 -10.11 5.77
N ALA A 780 -0.69 -10.47 5.48
CA ALA A 780 -0.09 -11.71 5.94
C ALA A 780 0.97 -11.41 7.01
N SER A 781 0.97 -12.16 8.12
CA SER A 781 1.96 -11.99 9.20
C SER A 781 2.50 -13.32 9.74
N GLY A 782 3.77 -13.31 10.09
CA GLY A 782 4.50 -14.45 10.68
C GLY A 782 6.01 -14.28 10.53
N TYR A 783 6.79 -14.98 11.36
CA TYR A 783 8.26 -15.01 11.27
C TYR A 783 8.92 -13.61 11.30
N LEU A 784 8.46 -12.72 12.18
CA LEU A 784 8.88 -11.31 12.28
C LEU A 784 8.53 -10.41 11.08
N ALA A 785 7.92 -10.96 10.03
CA ALA A 785 7.46 -10.22 8.86
C ALA A 785 5.94 -10.00 8.88
N GLU A 786 5.52 -8.88 8.32
CA GLU A 786 4.12 -8.58 8.04
C GLU A 786 4.04 -7.77 6.75
N ALA A 787 3.28 -8.27 5.78
CA ALA A 787 3.05 -7.63 4.49
C ALA A 787 1.57 -7.29 4.33
N SER A 788 1.29 -6.11 3.79
CA SER A 788 -0.05 -5.63 3.47
C SER A 788 -0.10 -5.35 1.97
N LEU A 789 -0.85 -6.17 1.21
CA LEU A 789 -1.03 -5.99 -0.23
C LEU A 789 -2.41 -5.42 -0.53
N ARG A 790 -2.47 -4.37 -1.34
CA ARG A 790 -3.70 -3.85 -1.93
C ARG A 790 -4.15 -4.76 -3.07
N THR A 791 -5.46 -5.03 -3.15
CA THR A 791 -6.09 -5.66 -4.31
C THR A 791 -7.43 -5.00 -4.59
N VAL A 792 -7.74 -4.77 -5.87
CA VAL A 792 -9.04 -4.24 -6.29
C VAL A 792 -9.95 -5.42 -6.66
N VAL A 793 -11.21 -5.35 -6.25
CA VAL A 793 -12.22 -6.35 -6.62
C VAL A 793 -12.65 -6.11 -8.06
N GLU A 794 -12.36 -7.05 -8.94
CA GLU A 794 -12.71 -6.94 -10.36
C GLU A 794 -14.16 -7.36 -10.61
N LYS A 795 -14.78 -6.75 -11.63
CA LYS A 795 -16.09 -7.17 -12.12
C LYS A 795 -16.03 -8.55 -12.76
N ALA A 796 -16.95 -9.44 -12.39
CA ALA A 796 -16.91 -10.79 -12.94
C ALA A 796 -17.28 -10.87 -14.43
N PRO A 797 -16.73 -11.87 -15.16
CA PRO A 797 -17.15 -12.12 -16.53
C PRO A 797 -18.64 -12.44 -16.63
N LYS A 798 -19.27 -12.03 -17.75
CA LYS A 798 -20.67 -12.37 -18.04
C LYS A 798 -20.85 -13.90 -18.09
N LYS A 799 -21.93 -14.39 -17.46
CA LYS A 799 -22.27 -15.82 -17.47
C LYS A 799 -22.59 -16.28 -18.91
N PRO A 800 -22.27 -17.53 -19.27
CA PRO A 800 -22.67 -18.10 -20.56
C PRO A 800 -24.19 -18.12 -20.73
N SER A 801 -24.69 -17.89 -21.94
CA SER A 801 -26.04 -18.26 -22.35
C SER A 801 -26.01 -19.66 -22.95
N VAL A 802 -26.76 -20.61 -22.41
CA VAL A 802 -26.72 -22.02 -22.84
C VAL A 802 -28.04 -22.39 -23.53
N LYS A 803 -27.96 -22.98 -24.72
CA LYS A 803 -29.13 -23.54 -25.42
C LYS A 803 -29.68 -24.74 -24.64
N ARG A 804 -30.96 -25.08 -24.86
CA ARG A 804 -31.59 -26.26 -24.26
C ARG A 804 -30.73 -27.51 -24.53
N VAL A 805 -30.46 -28.28 -23.48
CA VAL A 805 -29.72 -29.54 -23.53
C VAL A 805 -30.68 -30.69 -23.21
N THR A 806 -30.56 -31.77 -23.97
CA THR A 806 -31.39 -32.98 -23.87
C THR A 806 -30.55 -34.22 -23.60
N ASN A 807 -31.17 -35.31 -23.14
CA ASN A 807 -30.50 -36.60 -22.93
C ASN A 807 -30.01 -37.29 -24.23
N ASN A 808 -30.29 -36.71 -25.40
CA ASN A 808 -29.74 -37.14 -26.68
C ASN A 808 -28.53 -36.32 -27.15
N ASP A 809 -28.29 -35.15 -26.59
CA ASP A 809 -27.24 -34.25 -27.05
C ASP A 809 -25.84 -34.76 -26.66
N ALA A 810 -24.90 -34.61 -27.59
CA ALA A 810 -23.46 -34.87 -27.38
C ALA A 810 -22.64 -33.57 -27.28
N TYR A 811 -23.32 -32.43 -27.23
CA TYR A 811 -22.71 -31.11 -27.16
C TYR A 811 -23.53 -30.17 -26.29
N VAL A 812 -22.85 -29.23 -25.64
CA VAL A 812 -23.47 -28.04 -25.06
C VAL A 812 -23.07 -26.85 -25.91
N ALA A 813 -24.05 -26.10 -26.40
CA ALA A 813 -23.83 -24.96 -27.28
C ALA A 813 -24.49 -23.70 -26.71
N GLY A 814 -23.94 -22.54 -27.05
CA GLY A 814 -24.41 -21.28 -26.50
C GLY A 814 -23.56 -20.08 -26.90
N LYS A 815 -23.68 -19.01 -26.11
CA LYS A 815 -22.83 -17.82 -26.20
C LYS A 815 -22.10 -17.55 -24.87
N ALA A 816 -20.89 -17.01 -24.96
CA ALA A 816 -20.06 -16.57 -23.84
C ALA A 816 -19.21 -15.37 -24.31
N PRO A 817 -18.52 -14.64 -23.40
CA PRO A 817 -17.58 -13.61 -23.81
C PRO A 817 -16.54 -14.15 -24.81
N SER A 818 -16.25 -13.36 -25.85
CA SER A 818 -15.33 -13.74 -26.94
C SER A 818 -13.95 -14.10 -26.39
N GLY A 819 -13.39 -15.22 -26.84
CA GLY A 819 -12.08 -15.70 -26.41
C GLY A 819 -12.03 -16.36 -25.01
N TYR A 820 -13.15 -16.48 -24.29
CA TYR A 820 -13.18 -17.13 -22.97
C TYR A 820 -13.33 -18.64 -23.11
N THR A 821 -12.73 -19.40 -22.18
CA THR A 821 -12.90 -20.85 -22.08
C THR A 821 -14.19 -21.19 -21.35
N VAL A 822 -15.12 -21.86 -22.02
CA VAL A 822 -16.37 -22.34 -21.46
C VAL A 822 -16.17 -23.73 -20.87
N ASN A 823 -16.39 -23.87 -19.56
CA ASN A 823 -16.27 -25.11 -18.82
C ASN A 823 -17.66 -25.69 -18.52
N ILE A 824 -17.88 -26.96 -18.84
CA ILE A 824 -19.10 -27.70 -18.55
C ILE A 824 -18.78 -28.72 -17.48
N LYS A 825 -19.39 -28.54 -16.31
CA LYS A 825 -19.20 -29.38 -15.13
C LYS A 825 -20.45 -30.21 -14.87
N ASN A 826 -20.27 -31.43 -14.38
CA ASN A 826 -21.37 -32.29 -13.95
C ASN A 826 -21.85 -31.95 -12.52
N ALA A 827 -22.76 -32.75 -11.96
CA ALA A 827 -23.28 -32.58 -10.60
C ALA A 827 -22.20 -32.56 -9.50
N SER A 828 -21.09 -33.29 -9.70
CA SER A 828 -19.93 -33.33 -8.79
C SER A 828 -18.88 -32.25 -9.07
N LYS A 829 -19.21 -31.24 -9.89
CA LYS A 829 -18.32 -30.14 -10.30
C LYS A 829 -17.09 -30.55 -11.11
N LYS A 830 -17.04 -31.81 -11.59
CA LYS A 830 -15.99 -32.28 -12.50
C LYS A 830 -16.25 -31.75 -13.91
N ILE A 831 -15.23 -31.16 -14.53
CA ILE A 831 -15.28 -30.74 -15.94
C ILE A 831 -15.44 -31.99 -16.82
N ILE A 832 -16.50 -32.01 -17.64
CA ILE A 832 -16.82 -33.06 -18.60
C ILE A 832 -16.77 -32.58 -20.06
N GLY A 833 -16.56 -31.27 -20.26
CA GLY A 833 -16.32 -30.65 -21.55
C GLY A 833 -15.76 -29.24 -21.36
N SER A 834 -14.87 -28.81 -22.25
CA SER A 834 -14.30 -27.46 -22.24
C SER A 834 -14.02 -27.01 -23.68
N VAL A 835 -14.29 -25.75 -24.00
CA VAL A 835 -14.03 -25.17 -25.33
C VAL A 835 -13.86 -23.66 -25.23
N LYS A 836 -13.01 -23.06 -26.07
CA LYS A 836 -12.92 -21.59 -26.19
C LYS A 836 -14.07 -21.06 -27.03
N ALA A 837 -14.70 -19.96 -26.59
CA ALA A 837 -15.67 -19.24 -27.40
C ALA A 837 -14.96 -18.51 -28.56
N ASP A 838 -15.57 -18.54 -29.74
CA ASP A 838 -15.01 -17.90 -30.94
C ASP A 838 -15.11 -16.36 -30.87
N ALA A 839 -14.63 -15.68 -31.92
CA ALA A 839 -14.63 -14.23 -32.02
C ALA A 839 -16.04 -13.61 -31.87
N SER A 840 -17.09 -14.34 -32.25
CA SER A 840 -18.50 -13.93 -32.12
C SER A 840 -19.10 -14.24 -30.74
N GLY A 841 -18.31 -14.86 -29.85
CA GLY A 841 -18.75 -15.36 -28.56
C GLY A 841 -19.53 -16.67 -28.64
N THR A 842 -19.57 -17.36 -29.77
CA THR A 842 -20.28 -18.65 -29.90
C THR A 842 -19.41 -19.79 -29.39
N PHE A 843 -20.01 -20.77 -28.73
CA PHE A 843 -19.31 -21.98 -28.30
C PHE A 843 -20.12 -23.25 -28.57
N LYS A 844 -19.41 -24.37 -28.78
CA LYS A 844 -19.98 -25.72 -28.92
C LYS A 844 -19.02 -26.74 -28.31
N ALA A 845 -19.23 -27.05 -27.04
CA ALA A 845 -18.38 -27.98 -26.31
C ALA A 845 -18.90 -29.41 -26.44
N LYS A 846 -18.00 -30.35 -26.76
CA LYS A 846 -18.34 -31.78 -26.80
C LYS A 846 -18.48 -32.32 -25.38
N ILE A 847 -19.53 -33.09 -25.14
CA ILE A 847 -19.77 -33.82 -23.89
C ILE A 847 -20.26 -35.24 -24.18
N GLY A 848 -20.14 -36.16 -23.23
CA GLY A 848 -20.87 -37.43 -23.29
C GLY A 848 -22.38 -37.21 -23.12
N LYS A 849 -23.22 -38.13 -23.60
CA LYS A 849 -24.67 -38.11 -23.33
C LYS A 849 -24.92 -38.10 -21.83
N GLN A 850 -25.84 -37.24 -21.41
CA GLN A 850 -26.18 -37.07 -20.00
C GLN A 850 -27.54 -37.72 -19.71
N LYS A 851 -27.68 -38.27 -18.50
CA LYS A 851 -28.95 -38.81 -18.04
C LYS A 851 -29.99 -37.69 -17.94
N GLU A 852 -31.25 -38.00 -18.24
CA GLU A 852 -32.38 -37.10 -18.02
C GLU A 852 -32.40 -36.54 -16.59
N TYR A 853 -32.82 -35.27 -16.48
CA TYR A 853 -32.90 -34.50 -15.23
C TYR A 853 -31.59 -34.32 -14.46
N SER A 854 -30.46 -34.78 -15.00
CA SER A 854 -29.15 -34.41 -14.46
C SER A 854 -28.91 -32.92 -14.65
N VAL A 855 -28.09 -32.35 -13.76
CA VAL A 855 -27.76 -30.92 -13.77
C VAL A 855 -26.33 -30.74 -14.24
N LEU A 856 -26.16 -29.89 -15.24
CA LEU A 856 -24.88 -29.37 -15.70
C LEU A 856 -24.67 -27.96 -15.16
N TYR A 857 -23.42 -27.61 -14.91
CA TYR A 857 -23.00 -26.26 -14.54
C TYR A 857 -22.08 -25.73 -15.63
N VAL A 858 -22.44 -24.59 -16.22
CA VAL A 858 -21.68 -24.00 -17.33
C VAL A 858 -21.16 -22.63 -16.91
N SER A 859 -19.86 -22.40 -17.08
CA SER A 859 -19.17 -21.15 -16.74
C SER A 859 -18.23 -20.73 -17.86
N ALA A 860 -17.88 -19.44 -17.94
CA ALA A 860 -16.87 -18.91 -18.84
C ALA A 860 -15.68 -18.38 -18.03
N SER A 861 -14.46 -18.72 -18.43
CA SER A 861 -13.23 -18.35 -17.73
C SER A 861 -12.26 -17.66 -18.67
N LYS A 862 -11.71 -16.50 -18.25
CA LYS A 862 -10.60 -15.85 -18.97
C LYS A 862 -9.29 -16.59 -18.70
N ASP A 863 -9.10 -16.93 -17.43
CA ASP A 863 -7.95 -17.61 -16.86
C ASP A 863 -8.39 -18.41 -15.62
N ALA A 864 -7.44 -18.96 -14.85
CA ALA A 864 -7.72 -19.80 -13.68
C ALA A 864 -8.41 -19.07 -12.50
N TYR A 865 -8.36 -17.74 -12.46
CA TYR A 865 -8.86 -16.92 -11.35
C TYR A 865 -9.99 -15.99 -11.75
N ARG A 866 -10.31 -15.89 -13.05
CA ARG A 866 -11.40 -15.07 -13.59
C ARG A 866 -12.47 -15.93 -14.25
N GLU A 867 -13.19 -16.70 -13.44
CA GLU A 867 -14.33 -17.53 -13.86
C GLU A 867 -15.67 -16.82 -13.56
N SER A 868 -16.61 -16.85 -14.51
CA SER A 868 -17.98 -16.35 -14.33
C SER A 868 -18.74 -17.20 -13.32
N ALA A 869 -19.77 -16.63 -12.70
CA ALA A 869 -20.77 -17.43 -12.03
C ALA A 869 -21.42 -18.48 -12.96
N GLU A 870 -21.80 -19.62 -12.40
CA GLU A 870 -22.30 -20.76 -13.16
C GLU A 870 -23.75 -20.60 -13.60
N VAL A 871 -24.08 -21.16 -14.76
CA VAL A 871 -25.44 -21.41 -15.23
C VAL A 871 -25.80 -22.86 -14.99
N LYS A 872 -26.88 -23.10 -14.25
CA LYS A 872 -27.43 -24.44 -14.02
C LYS A 872 -28.33 -24.83 -15.19
N VAL A 873 -28.03 -25.96 -15.84
CA VAL A 873 -28.80 -26.49 -16.97
C VAL A 873 -29.29 -27.88 -16.62
N THR A 874 -30.62 -28.04 -16.55
CA THR A 874 -31.25 -29.34 -16.37
C THR A 874 -31.40 -30.03 -17.72
N VAL A 875 -30.87 -31.24 -17.83
CA VAL A 875 -30.96 -32.05 -19.05
C VAL A 875 -32.41 -32.48 -19.26
N ALA A 876 -33.03 -32.03 -20.34
CA ALA A 876 -34.40 -32.37 -20.66
C ALA A 876 -34.51 -33.80 -21.19
N ASP A 877 -35.52 -34.53 -20.72
CA ASP A 877 -35.86 -35.81 -21.29
C ASP A 877 -36.63 -35.63 -22.61
N VAL A 878 -36.10 -36.19 -23.69
CA VAL A 878 -36.76 -36.23 -25.00
C VAL A 878 -36.86 -37.65 -25.56
N ILE A 879 -36.59 -38.66 -24.73
CA ILE A 879 -36.64 -40.08 -25.14
C ILE A 879 -38.03 -40.61 -24.77
N PRO A 880 -38.88 -40.94 -25.75
CA PRO A 880 -40.19 -41.49 -25.45
C PRO A 880 -40.10 -42.89 -24.83
N PRO A 881 -41.13 -43.33 -24.07
CA PRO A 881 -41.25 -44.70 -23.64
C PRO A 881 -41.20 -45.68 -24.80
N ASN A 882 -40.82 -46.92 -24.50
CA ASN A 882 -41.01 -48.02 -25.44
C ASN A 882 -42.50 -48.19 -25.79
N PRO A 883 -42.83 -48.65 -27.02
CA PRO A 883 -44.20 -48.92 -27.41
C PRO A 883 -44.88 -49.91 -26.44
N PRO A 884 -46.13 -49.68 -26.00
CA PRO A 884 -46.79 -50.56 -25.04
C PRO A 884 -46.96 -51.97 -25.60
N LYS A 885 -46.57 -53.00 -24.86
CA LYS A 885 -46.90 -54.39 -25.18
C LYS A 885 -48.33 -54.67 -24.75
N ILE A 886 -49.20 -55.02 -25.70
CA ILE A 886 -50.63 -55.23 -25.47
C ILE A 886 -50.92 -56.73 -25.36
N ASN A 887 -51.58 -57.18 -24.29
CA ASN A 887 -52.07 -58.55 -24.20
C ASN A 887 -53.26 -58.77 -25.17
N PRO A 888 -53.53 -59.99 -25.64
CA PRO A 888 -54.66 -60.25 -26.53
C PRO A 888 -55.99 -59.70 -25.99
N VAL A 889 -56.72 -58.96 -26.84
CA VAL A 889 -58.02 -58.35 -26.52
C VAL A 889 -59.08 -59.03 -27.37
N SER A 890 -60.21 -59.43 -26.78
CA SER A 890 -61.35 -59.96 -27.51
C SER A 890 -62.59 -59.09 -27.36
N ASP A 891 -63.62 -59.37 -28.15
CA ASP A 891 -64.92 -58.70 -28.12
C ASP A 891 -65.70 -58.87 -26.79
N LYS A 892 -65.19 -59.72 -25.89
CA LYS A 892 -65.66 -59.89 -24.52
C LYS A 892 -64.85 -59.13 -23.48
N SER A 893 -63.68 -58.60 -23.83
CA SER A 893 -62.79 -57.88 -22.92
C SER A 893 -63.42 -56.56 -22.43
N THR A 894 -63.38 -56.32 -21.13
CA THR A 894 -63.77 -55.06 -20.46
C THR A 894 -62.56 -54.25 -19.98
N GLU A 895 -61.36 -54.77 -20.23
CA GLU A 895 -60.11 -54.12 -19.90
C GLU A 895 -59.03 -54.48 -20.93
N ILE A 896 -58.06 -53.58 -21.08
CA ILE A 896 -56.82 -53.83 -21.81
C ILE A 896 -55.68 -53.90 -20.80
N LYS A 897 -54.96 -55.02 -20.81
CA LYS A 897 -53.78 -55.27 -19.99
C LYS A 897 -52.52 -55.24 -20.86
N GLY A 898 -51.41 -54.84 -20.28
CA GLY A 898 -50.13 -54.85 -20.99
C GLY A 898 -48.96 -54.37 -20.14
N LYS A 899 -47.81 -54.19 -20.79
CA LYS A 899 -46.60 -53.64 -20.17
C LYS A 899 -46.05 -52.46 -20.97
N THR A 900 -45.56 -51.45 -20.28
CA THR A 900 -44.83 -50.30 -20.83
C THR A 900 -43.82 -49.83 -19.77
N GLU A 901 -43.15 -48.70 -19.99
CA GLU A 901 -42.32 -48.07 -18.97
C GLU A 901 -43.09 -47.77 -17.67
N ALA A 902 -42.45 -48.00 -16.53
CA ALA A 902 -43.03 -47.78 -15.22
C ALA A 902 -43.48 -46.32 -15.03
N GLY A 903 -44.68 -46.13 -14.48
CA GLY A 903 -45.23 -44.79 -14.24
C GLY A 903 -45.70 -44.03 -15.49
N ALA A 904 -45.53 -44.56 -16.70
CA ALA A 904 -46.02 -43.91 -17.92
C ALA A 904 -47.56 -43.91 -17.97
N GLN A 905 -48.14 -42.83 -18.49
CA GLN A 905 -49.57 -42.68 -18.73
C GLN A 905 -49.93 -43.33 -20.06
N VAL A 906 -50.79 -44.34 -20.03
CA VAL A 906 -51.21 -45.14 -21.19
C VAL A 906 -52.60 -44.71 -21.65
N ALA A 907 -52.78 -44.58 -22.96
CA ALA A 907 -54.06 -44.26 -23.59
C ALA A 907 -54.35 -45.24 -24.74
N ALA A 908 -55.57 -45.77 -24.76
CA ALA A 908 -56.09 -46.59 -25.86
C ALA A 908 -57.12 -45.79 -26.68
N LYS A 909 -57.03 -45.87 -28.01
CA LYS A 909 -57.88 -45.16 -28.96
C LYS A 909 -58.45 -46.10 -30.02
N VAL A 910 -59.66 -45.80 -30.47
CA VAL A 910 -60.33 -46.42 -31.63
C VAL A 910 -60.84 -45.29 -32.52
N LYS A 911 -60.48 -45.31 -33.81
CA LYS A 911 -60.82 -44.25 -34.78
C LYS A 911 -60.51 -42.83 -34.27
N GLY A 912 -59.37 -42.67 -33.57
CA GLY A 912 -58.94 -41.40 -32.99
C GLY A 912 -59.56 -41.04 -31.64
N LYS A 913 -60.69 -41.65 -31.22
CA LYS A 913 -61.34 -41.39 -29.93
C LYS A 913 -60.73 -42.24 -28.82
N THR A 914 -60.40 -41.62 -27.68
CA THR A 914 -59.92 -42.32 -26.48
C THR A 914 -61.03 -43.20 -25.89
N ILE A 915 -60.73 -44.49 -25.71
CA ILE A 915 -61.63 -45.49 -25.14
C ILE A 915 -61.23 -45.93 -23.73
N GLY A 916 -60.01 -45.61 -23.29
CA GLY A 916 -59.53 -45.87 -21.95
C GLY A 916 -58.17 -45.24 -21.69
N THR A 917 -57.91 -44.85 -20.44
CA THR A 917 -56.63 -44.34 -19.96
C THR A 917 -56.24 -44.99 -18.64
N GLY A 918 -54.95 -44.96 -18.31
CA GLY A 918 -54.43 -45.52 -17.07
C GLY A 918 -52.95 -45.18 -16.90
N LYS A 919 -52.37 -45.56 -15.76
CA LYS A 919 -50.94 -45.39 -15.49
C LYS A 919 -50.31 -46.76 -15.27
N ALA A 920 -49.12 -46.98 -15.81
CA ALA A 920 -48.34 -48.17 -15.51
C ALA A 920 -47.82 -48.13 -14.07
N ASN A 921 -47.82 -49.26 -13.38
CA ASN A 921 -47.28 -49.38 -12.03
C ASN A 921 -45.73 -49.36 -12.03
N SER A 922 -45.10 -49.56 -10.86
CA SER A 922 -43.64 -49.58 -10.72
C SER A 922 -42.97 -50.73 -11.48
N GLN A 923 -43.71 -51.80 -11.80
CA GLN A 923 -43.26 -52.92 -12.63
C GLN A 923 -43.57 -52.73 -14.13
N GLY A 924 -44.12 -51.57 -14.53
CA GLY A 924 -44.48 -51.28 -15.92
C GLY A 924 -45.79 -51.91 -16.39
N GLU A 925 -46.57 -52.54 -15.52
CA GLU A 925 -47.84 -53.15 -15.88
C GLU A 925 -48.98 -52.13 -15.86
N TYR A 926 -49.83 -52.15 -16.88
CA TYR A 926 -50.99 -51.26 -16.96
C TYR A 926 -52.30 -52.04 -17.16
N ARG A 927 -53.39 -51.42 -16.67
CA ARG A 927 -54.78 -51.84 -16.88
C ARG A 927 -55.61 -50.63 -17.29
N LEU A 928 -56.30 -50.73 -18.43
CA LEU A 928 -57.22 -49.71 -18.94
C LEU A 928 -58.63 -50.30 -18.93
N LYS A 929 -59.55 -49.73 -18.16
CA LYS A 929 -60.96 -50.10 -18.25
C LYS A 929 -61.52 -49.58 -19.59
N ILE A 930 -62.22 -50.44 -20.32
CA ILE A 930 -62.83 -50.11 -21.61
C ILE A 930 -64.24 -50.69 -21.73
N ASN A 931 -65.09 -50.07 -22.54
CA ASN A 931 -66.30 -50.74 -23.01
C ASN A 931 -65.93 -51.84 -24.02
N LYS A 932 -66.74 -52.91 -24.09
CA LYS A 932 -66.55 -53.99 -25.07
C LYS A 932 -66.49 -53.42 -26.49
N GLN A 933 -65.52 -53.90 -27.27
CA GLN A 933 -65.31 -53.47 -28.64
C GLN A 933 -65.79 -54.56 -29.61
N LYS A 934 -66.25 -54.17 -30.80
CA LYS A 934 -66.67 -55.15 -31.82
C LYS A 934 -65.47 -55.95 -32.32
N ALA A 935 -65.66 -57.24 -32.60
CA ALA A 935 -64.66 -58.07 -33.27
C ALA A 935 -64.14 -57.40 -34.56
N GLY A 936 -62.84 -57.53 -34.84
CA GLY A 936 -62.18 -56.89 -35.98
C GLY A 936 -61.81 -55.41 -35.78
N THR A 937 -62.22 -54.77 -34.66
CA THR A 937 -61.84 -53.38 -34.36
C THR A 937 -60.34 -53.28 -34.09
N THR A 938 -59.65 -52.33 -34.72
CA THR A 938 -58.25 -52.01 -34.42
C THR A 938 -58.17 -51.02 -33.25
N ILE A 939 -57.48 -51.42 -32.19
CA ILE A 939 -57.19 -50.58 -31.03
C ILE A 939 -55.74 -50.11 -31.13
N ILE A 940 -55.53 -48.82 -30.91
CA ILE A 940 -54.21 -48.18 -30.88
C ILE A 940 -53.88 -47.81 -29.43
N VAL A 941 -52.73 -48.22 -28.93
CA VAL A 941 -52.29 -47.92 -27.55
C VAL A 941 -50.95 -47.18 -27.59
N THR A 942 -50.86 -46.06 -26.89
CA THR A 942 -49.66 -45.24 -26.71
C THR A 942 -49.38 -45.05 -25.22
N ALA A 943 -48.11 -44.85 -24.87
CA ALA A 943 -47.68 -44.44 -23.53
C ALA A 943 -47.03 -43.06 -23.59
N LYS A 944 -47.20 -42.29 -22.52
CA LYS A 944 -46.62 -40.96 -22.33
C LYS A 944 -45.84 -40.95 -21.04
N ASP A 945 -44.56 -40.62 -21.07
CA ASP A 945 -43.75 -40.50 -19.84
C ASP A 945 -44.13 -39.26 -19.02
N LYS A 946 -43.37 -39.00 -17.96
CA LYS A 946 -43.52 -37.82 -17.10
C LYS A 946 -43.11 -36.51 -17.81
N ALA A 947 -42.12 -36.57 -18.71
CA ALA A 947 -41.67 -35.42 -19.51
C ALA A 947 -42.67 -35.03 -20.62
N GLY A 948 -43.61 -35.92 -20.91
CA GLY A 948 -44.66 -35.77 -21.90
C GLY A 948 -44.34 -36.35 -23.27
N ASN A 949 -43.23 -37.07 -23.43
CA ASN A 949 -42.89 -37.73 -24.69
C ASN A 949 -43.82 -38.93 -24.93
N ILE A 950 -44.31 -39.08 -26.15
CA ILE A 950 -45.30 -40.09 -26.53
C ILE A 950 -44.61 -41.21 -27.31
N SER A 951 -44.80 -42.46 -26.87
CA SER A 951 -44.25 -43.63 -27.54
C SER A 951 -44.86 -43.87 -28.92
N LYS A 952 -44.19 -44.68 -29.74
CA LYS A 952 -44.82 -45.18 -30.97
C LYS A 952 -46.07 -45.99 -30.61
N ALA A 953 -47.07 -45.88 -31.46
CA ALA A 953 -48.34 -46.58 -31.32
C ALA A 953 -48.19 -48.10 -31.47
N SER A 954 -48.65 -48.86 -30.49
CA SER A 954 -48.89 -50.29 -30.61
C SER A 954 -50.32 -50.54 -31.08
N LYS A 955 -50.51 -51.54 -31.93
CA LYS A 955 -51.82 -51.88 -32.49
C LYS A 955 -52.20 -53.31 -32.12
N THR A 956 -53.47 -53.53 -31.79
CA THR A 956 -54.04 -54.87 -31.66
C THR A 956 -55.41 -54.91 -32.33
N THR A 957 -55.80 -56.07 -32.85
CA THR A 957 -57.14 -56.29 -33.41
C THR A 957 -57.96 -57.08 -32.41
N VAL A 958 -59.19 -56.62 -32.16
CA VAL A 958 -60.12 -57.28 -31.26
C VAL A 958 -60.50 -58.64 -31.83
N GLN A 959 -60.12 -59.70 -31.12
CA GLN A 959 -60.43 -61.08 -31.50
C GLN A 959 -61.91 -61.36 -31.29
N ASP A 960 -62.50 -62.12 -32.21
CA ASP A 960 -63.84 -62.64 -32.04
C ASP A 960 -63.83 -63.88 -31.14
N LYS A 961 -64.43 -63.79 -29.96
CA LYS A 961 -64.67 -64.92 -29.06
C LYS A 961 -66.15 -65.12 -28.77
N THR A 962 -67.05 -64.52 -29.54
CA THR A 962 -68.49 -64.70 -29.38
C THR A 962 -68.98 -65.76 -30.35
N PRO A 963 -69.44 -66.92 -29.85
CA PRO A 963 -70.00 -67.94 -30.71
C PRO A 963 -71.27 -67.48 -31.43
N PRO A 964 -71.58 -68.05 -32.62
CA PRO A 964 -72.88 -67.89 -33.24
C PRO A 964 -74.02 -68.24 -32.30
N SER A 965 -75.19 -67.65 -32.56
CA SER A 965 -76.42 -68.08 -31.92
C SER A 965 -76.71 -69.55 -32.24
N ALA A 966 -77.33 -70.26 -31.29
CA ALA A 966 -77.68 -71.66 -31.47
C ALA A 966 -78.54 -71.83 -32.75
N PRO A 967 -78.21 -72.77 -33.64
CA PRO A 967 -78.97 -72.98 -34.87
C PRO A 967 -80.45 -73.25 -34.57
N ARG A 968 -81.35 -72.47 -35.16
CA ARG A 968 -82.78 -72.77 -35.14
C ARG A 968 -83.05 -73.86 -36.16
N VAL A 969 -83.22 -75.09 -35.69
CA VAL A 969 -83.51 -76.26 -36.53
C VAL A 969 -85.01 -76.33 -36.79
N TYR A 970 -85.42 -76.45 -38.05
CA TYR A 970 -86.82 -76.67 -38.41
C TYR A 970 -87.26 -78.10 -38.08
N ALA A 971 -88.57 -78.38 -38.16
CA ALA A 971 -89.10 -79.70 -37.88
C ALA A 971 -88.50 -80.77 -38.81
N VAL A 972 -88.07 -81.90 -38.23
CA VAL A 972 -87.50 -83.05 -38.96
C VAL A 972 -88.39 -84.27 -38.70
N THR A 973 -88.76 -84.99 -39.76
CA THR A 973 -89.53 -86.24 -39.69
C THR A 973 -88.69 -87.44 -40.09
N ASN A 974 -89.15 -88.66 -39.80
CA ASN A 974 -88.48 -89.90 -40.25
C ASN A 974 -88.37 -90.04 -41.79
N ASN A 975 -89.09 -89.21 -42.56
CA ASN A 975 -88.95 -89.13 -44.02
C ASN A 975 -88.00 -88.02 -44.52
N SER A 976 -87.52 -87.15 -43.63
CA SER A 976 -86.66 -86.02 -44.02
C SER A 976 -85.28 -86.49 -44.48
N THR A 977 -84.85 -86.02 -45.66
CA THR A 977 -83.52 -86.29 -46.26
C THR A 977 -82.54 -85.11 -46.08
N ALA A 978 -82.97 -84.06 -45.39
CA ALA A 978 -82.13 -82.93 -45.04
C ALA A 978 -82.58 -82.29 -43.71
N VAL A 979 -81.65 -81.69 -42.99
CA VAL A 979 -81.93 -80.84 -41.83
C VAL A 979 -81.81 -79.40 -42.29
N LYS A 980 -82.93 -78.67 -42.20
CA LYS A 980 -83.01 -77.25 -42.56
C LYS A 980 -83.09 -76.38 -41.31
N GLY A 981 -82.60 -75.16 -41.39
CA GLY A 981 -82.70 -74.21 -40.30
C GLY A 981 -82.02 -72.88 -40.58
N LYS A 982 -81.91 -72.05 -39.53
CA LYS A 982 -81.27 -70.73 -39.60
C LYS A 982 -80.25 -70.56 -38.48
N THR A 983 -79.11 -69.97 -38.78
CA THR A 983 -78.05 -69.56 -37.83
C THR A 983 -77.36 -68.31 -38.37
N GLU A 984 -76.16 -68.00 -37.89
CA GLU A 984 -75.34 -66.92 -38.41
C GLU A 984 -74.91 -67.17 -39.87
N ALA A 985 -74.85 -66.09 -40.66
CA ALA A 985 -74.47 -66.17 -42.07
C ALA A 985 -73.07 -66.75 -42.25
N ASN A 986 -72.92 -67.64 -43.24
CA ASN A 986 -71.65 -68.29 -43.58
C ASN A 986 -71.03 -69.18 -42.48
N ALA A 987 -71.73 -69.41 -41.36
CA ALA A 987 -71.26 -70.31 -40.31
C ALA A 987 -71.23 -71.77 -40.79
N GLU A 988 -70.22 -72.51 -40.38
CA GLU A 988 -70.07 -73.94 -40.66
C GLU A 988 -70.99 -74.76 -39.75
N ILE A 989 -71.87 -75.55 -40.36
CA ILE A 989 -72.91 -76.33 -39.69
C ILE A 989 -72.45 -77.76 -39.54
N THR A 990 -72.59 -78.31 -38.34
CA THR A 990 -72.40 -79.73 -38.05
C THR A 990 -73.71 -80.30 -37.49
N VAL A 991 -74.22 -81.35 -38.12
CA VAL A 991 -75.44 -82.06 -37.71
C VAL A 991 -75.04 -83.42 -37.14
N LYS A 992 -75.51 -83.73 -35.93
CA LYS A 992 -75.27 -85.00 -35.23
C LYS A 992 -76.57 -85.69 -34.85
N ALA A 993 -76.57 -87.02 -34.91
CA ALA A 993 -77.56 -87.87 -34.25
C ALA A 993 -76.86 -88.61 -33.09
N GLY A 994 -77.24 -88.30 -31.85
CA GLY A 994 -76.45 -88.71 -30.69
C GLY A 994 -75.02 -88.16 -30.76
N LYS A 995 -74.00 -89.03 -30.63
CA LYS A 995 -72.57 -88.65 -30.74
C LYS A 995 -72.05 -88.65 -32.19
N LYS A 996 -72.78 -89.24 -33.15
CA LYS A 996 -72.32 -89.43 -34.53
C LYS A 996 -72.64 -88.22 -35.40
N THR A 997 -71.64 -87.68 -36.09
CA THR A 997 -71.85 -86.67 -37.15
C THR A 997 -72.51 -87.33 -38.36
N ILE A 998 -73.64 -86.77 -38.79
CA ILE A 998 -74.46 -87.29 -39.89
C ILE A 998 -74.52 -86.33 -41.09
N GLY A 999 -73.99 -85.11 -40.95
CA GLY A 999 -73.83 -84.17 -42.05
C GLY A 999 -73.08 -82.90 -41.63
N THR A 1000 -72.41 -82.27 -42.58
CA THR A 1000 -71.76 -80.96 -42.43
C THR A 1000 -72.09 -80.08 -43.64
N GLY A 1001 -71.97 -78.76 -43.46
CA GLY A 1001 -72.08 -77.80 -44.56
C GLY A 1001 -71.96 -76.38 -44.06
N LYS A 1002 -72.41 -75.39 -44.82
CA LYS A 1002 -72.38 -73.98 -44.41
C LYS A 1002 -73.76 -73.36 -44.52
N ALA A 1003 -74.07 -72.42 -43.63
CA ALA A 1003 -75.18 -71.52 -43.83
C ALA A 1003 -74.86 -70.53 -44.97
N ASN A 1004 -75.87 -70.11 -45.72
CA ASN A 1004 -75.70 -69.12 -46.78
C ASN A 1004 -75.52 -67.69 -46.21
N LYS A 1005 -75.37 -66.69 -47.08
CA LYS A 1005 -75.22 -65.27 -46.68
C LYS A 1005 -76.40 -64.70 -45.89
N LYS A 1006 -77.57 -65.36 -45.90
CA LYS A 1006 -78.78 -65.00 -45.11
C LYS A 1006 -78.91 -65.83 -43.82
N GLY A 1007 -77.96 -66.71 -43.53
CA GLY A 1007 -77.96 -67.58 -42.35
C GLY A 1007 -78.78 -68.86 -42.49
N GLU A 1008 -79.35 -69.15 -43.67
CA GLU A 1008 -80.15 -70.37 -43.87
C GLU A 1008 -79.24 -71.55 -44.25
N PHE A 1009 -79.51 -72.72 -43.70
CA PHE A 1009 -78.81 -73.95 -44.03
C PHE A 1009 -79.77 -75.08 -44.42
N SER A 1010 -79.29 -75.97 -45.28
CA SER A 1010 -79.96 -77.21 -45.66
C SER A 1010 -78.92 -78.30 -45.83
N ILE A 1011 -78.72 -79.11 -44.79
CA ILE A 1011 -77.69 -80.15 -44.76
C ILE A 1011 -78.32 -81.49 -45.10
N LYS A 1012 -77.89 -82.12 -46.20
CA LYS A 1012 -78.36 -83.45 -46.60
C LYS A 1012 -77.96 -84.48 -45.53
N ILE A 1013 -78.90 -85.35 -45.15
CA ILE A 1013 -78.70 -86.44 -44.18
C ILE A 1013 -79.43 -87.70 -44.66
N LYS A 1014 -78.97 -88.88 -44.21
CA LYS A 1014 -79.78 -90.11 -44.32
C LYS A 1014 -81.00 -90.01 -43.40
N LYS A 1015 -82.13 -90.62 -43.77
CA LYS A 1015 -83.35 -90.71 -42.95
C LYS A 1015 -83.00 -91.24 -41.55
N GLN A 1016 -83.64 -90.68 -40.51
CA GLN A 1016 -83.38 -91.02 -39.12
C GLN A 1016 -84.62 -91.67 -38.48
N LYS A 1017 -84.42 -92.56 -37.50
CA LYS A 1017 -85.53 -93.21 -36.78
C LYS A 1017 -86.32 -92.17 -35.99
N ALA A 1018 -87.64 -92.36 -35.86
CA ALA A 1018 -88.46 -91.53 -34.98
C ALA A 1018 -87.90 -91.55 -33.54
N ASN A 1019 -88.07 -90.45 -32.81
CA ASN A 1019 -87.51 -90.19 -31.47
C ASN A 1019 -85.98 -89.99 -31.41
N THR A 1020 -85.26 -90.03 -32.53
CA THR A 1020 -83.83 -89.65 -32.57
C THR A 1020 -83.66 -88.15 -32.30
N VAL A 1021 -82.76 -87.78 -31.38
CA VAL A 1021 -82.41 -86.37 -31.14
C VAL A 1021 -81.34 -85.92 -32.13
N ILE A 1022 -81.67 -84.93 -32.95
CA ILE A 1022 -80.75 -84.26 -33.85
C ILE A 1022 -80.19 -83.02 -33.14
N SER A 1023 -78.87 -82.90 -33.13
CA SER A 1023 -78.12 -81.78 -32.57
C SER A 1023 -77.38 -81.05 -33.68
N VAL A 1024 -77.63 -79.77 -33.84
CA VAL A 1024 -77.00 -78.92 -34.86
C VAL A 1024 -76.19 -77.83 -34.19
N THR A 1025 -74.90 -77.75 -34.49
CA THR A 1025 -74.01 -76.66 -34.04
C THR A 1025 -73.54 -75.85 -35.24
N ALA A 1026 -73.33 -74.55 -35.04
CA ALA A 1026 -72.73 -73.65 -36.00
C ALA A 1026 -71.36 -73.18 -35.50
N LYS A 1027 -70.39 -73.02 -36.39
CA LYS A 1027 -69.06 -72.50 -36.10
C LYS A 1027 -68.79 -71.28 -36.97
N ASP A 1028 -68.47 -70.14 -36.37
CA ASP A 1028 -68.16 -68.92 -37.13
C ASP A 1028 -66.79 -69.01 -37.84
N LYS A 1029 -66.43 -67.92 -38.55
CA LYS A 1029 -65.14 -67.79 -39.23
C LYS A 1029 -63.94 -67.70 -38.26
N ALA A 1030 -64.16 -67.25 -37.03
CA ALA A 1030 -63.13 -67.18 -35.99
C ALA A 1030 -62.94 -68.52 -35.25
N GLY A 1031 -63.78 -69.51 -35.53
CA GLY A 1031 -63.74 -70.84 -34.99
C GLY A 1031 -64.55 -71.05 -33.71
N ASN A 1032 -65.33 -70.07 -33.25
CA ASN A 1032 -66.18 -70.22 -32.08
C ASN A 1032 -67.41 -71.08 -32.44
N THR A 1033 -67.73 -72.06 -31.59
CA THR A 1033 -68.83 -73.00 -31.83
C THR A 1033 -70.05 -72.66 -30.96
N SER A 1034 -71.22 -72.55 -31.58
CA SER A 1034 -72.50 -72.27 -30.93
C SER A 1034 -72.91 -73.36 -29.94
N LYS A 1035 -73.87 -73.03 -29.07
CA LYS A 1035 -74.67 -74.07 -28.43
C LYS A 1035 -75.43 -74.88 -29.49
N ALA A 1036 -75.70 -76.15 -29.21
CA ALA A 1036 -76.44 -77.01 -30.13
C ALA A 1036 -77.94 -76.64 -30.16
N GLY A 1037 -78.47 -76.35 -31.34
CA GLY A 1037 -79.90 -76.42 -31.59
C GLY A 1037 -80.36 -77.87 -31.68
N LYS A 1038 -81.38 -78.25 -30.93
CA LYS A 1038 -81.87 -79.64 -30.90
C LYS A 1038 -83.28 -79.74 -31.48
N THR A 1039 -83.55 -80.83 -32.16
CA THR A 1039 -84.91 -81.21 -32.57
C THR A 1039 -85.04 -82.73 -32.50
N THR A 1040 -86.23 -83.22 -32.17
CA THR A 1040 -86.51 -84.66 -32.13
C THR A 1040 -87.20 -85.07 -33.42
N VAL A 1041 -86.71 -86.12 -34.06
CA VAL A 1041 -87.31 -86.66 -35.29
C VAL A 1041 -88.71 -87.16 -34.99
N LYS A 1042 -89.72 -86.50 -35.58
CA LYS A 1042 -91.13 -86.91 -35.43
C LYS A 1042 -91.47 -88.01 -36.44
N LYS A 1043 -92.43 -88.87 -36.11
CA LYS A 1043 -93.03 -89.78 -37.09
C LYS A 1043 -93.81 -88.93 -38.10
N ALA A 1044 -93.54 -89.07 -39.40
CA ALA A 1044 -94.35 -88.46 -40.44
C ALA A 1044 -95.79 -88.98 -40.30
N LYS A 1045 -96.76 -88.07 -40.40
CA LYS A 1045 -98.17 -88.45 -40.48
C LYS A 1045 -98.45 -89.14 -41.80
#